data_AF-A0A395SQ16-F1
#
_entry.id   AF-A0A395SQ16-F1
#
_cell.length_a   1.000
_cell.length_b   1.000
_cell.length_c   1.000
_cell.angle_alpha   90.00
_cell.angle_beta   90.00
_cell.angle_gamma   90.00
#
_symmetry.space_group_name_H-M   'P 1'
#
loop_
_entity.id
_entity.type
_entity.pdbx_description
1 polymer ?
#
loop_
_entity_poly.entity_id
_entity_poly.type
_entity_poly.pdbx_seq_one_letter_code
_entity_poly.pdbx_strand_id
1 'polypeptide(L)'
;MSDDFSLFTSMRHDPRLEHIKSSGLGDKSWNFENGSPLYMLDFHRDRLLRAATHWKWQPAIDRLSGDSGLSSLTHLVLDNIETSQQTPLKIKLVVSRHGDIKVEQHKIPEIPLQNLFPARLPPPSRPSLDDEPGKVAAFSLLVDRPTTTRSEYTHFKTTKRDMYDAARQRAGITYADAAEVLVIDQDDGSIMEGTFTTPYFWRNGQWVTPPVATHFSWNEGSGGQDGTSRRWALARGIAFEQAINVNSLVHGEECWISNGCKGRDIPDREIAAVQTQALAYRALHRLHKSVVGGARSITEITLHRAVRFSEYESKNELPLTSLPAMTSETQEAAIAEGRRLYGAKQFKPALKQFTIAMQLCACTRQGKRPRCSCKNFEKVASEGGSIFNEAMYTCECTVRRTFNKCDNKLHIQALDYRAATFEDIKELERAQKDAEWMLELAPRLPDGYLRLGKVLRLQKKYEFAWKVYNAGIEMGNDHHQAESPKFKKLQTARQPLHTRFYRRDPLSNPPEIIQRIFNYLDFATLVRCTRVSKGWRRYLSSHGNERLWRTLLFTNKIPINRPPGIKSIKKLISYSGRDVRQIIIDDISRFKLTQQKLLILLQGSKSLERLELKGSVDEDLMIPDTKGILKKLNHIALQDIQIRKFHILNPLLKQASESLQSLYINGLPQTALHNDLHFPDLPNLQYLRVEELNRPTPFRLSTWRIAHKTPCLQQLYLQGVPLSAEIPTDTRLDDYWPRLKAVTVRGPDHSLPDTAQTISQLTSLRGGRTIQYIDIDFRWKSDHGLDLITPSDTLSQDPGILTTDGYNNNGQYTDLRSLRLSRATIPPLKLRKVLGDTLAAQRLHTLDIAFPLDHRGAPEGSASTQHIQDYWWLRGDHGIRCIGLSEFRFLAYPKTDDEMYLPGFLASFPNLEVIEINSSHYDQRELCTMIDAILKVTHLKKIYQKTVLGDWRDKLSEATRKQGVELIWGDRPREWPLTLRDDS
;
A
#
# COMPACT_ATOMS: atom_id res chain seq x y z
N MET A 1 23.76 42.76 -19.50
CA MET A 1 24.65 41.61 -19.20
C MET A 1 24.12 40.42 -19.98
N SER A 2 24.98 39.66 -20.66
CA SER A 2 24.55 38.46 -21.38
C SER A 2 24.30 37.35 -20.37
N ASP A 3 23.05 36.99 -20.11
CA ASP A 3 22.73 35.78 -19.37
C ASP A 3 23.29 34.57 -20.13
N ASP A 4 24.27 33.91 -19.53
CA ASP A 4 24.91 32.72 -20.07
C ASP A 4 24.14 31.49 -19.60
N PHE A 5 23.38 30.90 -20.50
CA PHE A 5 22.58 29.70 -20.26
C PHE A 5 22.60 28.81 -21.51
N SER A 6 22.31 27.53 -21.32
CA SER A 6 22.15 26.56 -22.39
C SER A 6 20.73 25.98 -22.38
N LEU A 7 20.26 25.54 -23.54
CA LEU A 7 19.06 24.71 -23.63
C LEU A 7 19.42 23.29 -23.22
N PHE A 8 18.50 22.55 -22.61
CA PHE A 8 18.74 21.13 -22.39
C PHE A 8 17.47 20.30 -22.44
N THR A 9 17.64 19.03 -22.80
CA THR A 9 16.61 18.01 -22.61
C THR A 9 17.18 16.78 -21.95
N SER A 10 16.32 15.93 -21.41
CA SER A 10 16.70 14.61 -20.91
C SER A 10 15.67 13.60 -21.33
N MET A 11 16.16 12.49 -21.90
CA MET A 11 15.39 11.41 -22.49
C MET A 11 15.90 10.05 -21.96
N ARG A 12 15.17 8.98 -22.29
CA ARG A 12 15.58 7.59 -22.00
C ARG A 12 16.18 6.96 -23.26
N HIS A 13 17.32 6.31 -23.10
CA HIS A 13 17.80 5.26 -24.00
C HIS A 13 17.50 3.91 -23.33
N ASP A 14 16.82 3.02 -24.05
CA ASP A 14 16.46 1.68 -23.56
C ASP A 14 16.46 0.72 -24.77
N PRO A 15 17.40 -0.22 -24.85
CA PRO A 15 17.54 -1.11 -26.01
C PRO A 15 16.26 -1.88 -26.36
N ARG A 16 15.39 -2.15 -25.38
CA ARG A 16 14.12 -2.87 -25.59
C ARG A 16 13.14 -2.11 -26.50
N LEU A 17 13.34 -0.80 -26.70
CA LEU A 17 12.50 0.02 -27.58
C LEU A 17 12.75 -0.23 -29.07
N GLU A 18 13.91 -0.79 -29.46
CA GLU A 18 14.17 -1.18 -30.86
C GLU A 18 13.16 -2.23 -31.36
N HIS A 19 12.74 -3.13 -30.46
CA HIS A 19 11.80 -4.20 -30.77
C HIS A 19 10.33 -3.79 -30.62
N ILE A 20 10.03 -2.54 -30.25
CA ILE A 20 8.64 -2.10 -30.01
C ILE A 20 7.81 -2.10 -31.30
N LYS A 21 8.45 -1.86 -32.46
CA LYS A 21 7.84 -1.98 -33.80
C LYS A 21 7.29 -3.38 -34.08
N SER A 22 7.90 -4.41 -33.50
CA SER A 22 7.51 -5.83 -33.66
C SER A 22 6.47 -6.30 -32.63
N SER A 23 6.08 -5.45 -31.68
CA SER A 23 5.30 -5.85 -30.48
C SER A 23 3.79 -5.99 -30.70
N GLY A 24 3.27 -5.70 -31.90
CA GLY A 24 1.83 -5.74 -32.21
C GLY A 24 1.01 -4.57 -31.65
N LEU A 25 1.63 -3.70 -30.83
CA LEU A 25 1.06 -2.44 -30.36
C LEU A 25 1.02 -1.42 -31.50
N GLY A 26 -0.04 -1.42 -32.31
CA GLY A 26 -0.18 -0.56 -33.49
C GLY A 26 -0.44 0.91 -33.15
N ASP A 27 0.62 1.68 -32.92
CA ASP A 27 0.56 3.13 -32.66
C ASP A 27 1.40 3.95 -33.67
N LYS A 28 0.89 5.12 -34.07
CA LYS A 28 1.59 6.12 -34.91
C LYS A 28 2.41 7.08 -34.04
N SER A 29 3.38 6.55 -33.29
CA SER A 29 4.43 7.40 -32.70
C SER A 29 5.80 7.04 -33.26
N TRP A 30 6.69 8.04 -33.26
CA TRP A 30 8.00 7.98 -33.91
C TRP A 30 8.82 6.72 -33.56
N ASN A 31 8.76 6.24 -32.31
CA ASN A 31 9.42 5.00 -31.88
C ASN A 31 8.92 3.74 -32.60
N PHE A 32 7.62 3.63 -32.90
CA PHE A 32 7.03 2.49 -33.59
C PHE A 32 7.31 2.52 -35.10
N GLU A 33 7.36 3.72 -35.68
CA GLU A 33 7.68 3.89 -37.11
C GLU A 33 9.18 3.64 -37.37
N ASN A 34 10.07 4.13 -36.50
CA ASN A 34 11.51 4.16 -36.74
C ASN A 34 12.32 3.08 -36.01
N GLY A 35 11.75 2.39 -35.00
CA GLY A 35 12.44 1.28 -34.30
C GLY A 35 13.69 1.72 -33.53
N SER A 36 13.62 2.84 -32.79
CA SER A 36 14.77 3.45 -32.12
C SER A 36 14.84 3.14 -30.61
N PRO A 37 16.04 2.94 -30.02
CA PRO A 37 16.21 2.80 -28.57
C PRO A 37 15.99 4.13 -27.82
N LEU A 38 15.84 5.25 -28.53
CA LEU A 38 15.70 6.59 -27.97
C LEU A 38 14.23 6.98 -27.80
N TYR A 39 13.76 7.09 -26.57
CA TYR A 39 12.38 7.40 -26.23
C TYR A 39 11.99 8.82 -26.66
N MET A 40 11.06 8.95 -27.62
CA MET A 40 10.44 10.20 -28.09
C MET A 40 11.44 11.26 -28.57
N LEU A 41 12.45 10.84 -29.36
CA LEU A 41 13.51 11.74 -29.83
C LEU A 41 12.97 12.92 -30.64
N ASP A 42 11.92 12.70 -31.44
CA ASP A 42 11.16 13.71 -32.18
C ASP A 42 10.67 14.85 -31.27
N PHE A 43 9.94 14.54 -30.20
CA PHE A 43 9.47 15.56 -29.25
C PHE A 43 10.62 16.19 -28.46
N HIS A 44 11.71 15.46 -28.23
CA HIS A 44 12.90 15.99 -27.58
C HIS A 44 13.68 16.97 -28.47
N ARG A 45 13.79 16.70 -29.78
CA ARG A 45 14.28 17.65 -30.78
C ARG A 45 13.38 18.87 -30.84
N ASP A 46 12.07 18.66 -30.98
CA ASP A 46 11.11 19.76 -31.16
C ASP A 46 11.16 20.76 -30.01
N ARG A 47 11.28 20.28 -28.77
CA ARG A 47 11.45 21.15 -27.60
C ARG A 47 12.71 22.02 -27.71
N LEU A 48 13.83 21.44 -28.10
CA LEU A 48 15.09 22.17 -28.28
C LEU A 48 14.98 23.18 -29.42
N LEU A 49 14.38 22.79 -30.54
CA LEU A 49 14.17 23.64 -31.71
C LEU A 49 13.25 24.83 -31.41
N ARG A 50 12.09 24.60 -30.77
CA ARG A 50 11.16 25.68 -30.34
C ARG A 50 11.85 26.71 -29.46
N ALA A 51 12.66 26.25 -28.50
CA ALA A 51 13.44 27.11 -27.62
C ALA A 51 14.55 27.87 -28.38
N ALA A 52 15.31 27.20 -29.25
CA ALA A 52 16.34 27.83 -30.08
C ALA A 52 15.73 28.90 -31.01
N THR A 53 14.57 28.63 -31.62
CA THR A 53 13.81 29.57 -32.44
C THR A 53 13.36 30.79 -31.64
N HIS A 54 12.84 30.60 -30.42
CA HIS A 54 12.40 31.70 -29.56
C HIS A 54 13.55 32.69 -29.24
N TRP A 55 14.73 32.17 -28.86
CA TRP A 55 15.92 33.01 -28.62
C TRP A 55 16.74 33.34 -29.88
N LYS A 56 16.26 32.97 -31.07
CA LYS A 56 16.90 33.21 -32.39
C LYS A 56 18.34 32.67 -32.48
N TRP A 57 18.61 31.51 -31.89
CA TRP A 57 19.92 30.85 -31.91
C TRP A 57 20.14 30.14 -33.25
N GLN A 58 20.38 30.90 -34.33
CA GLN A 58 20.44 30.39 -35.70
C GLN A 58 21.32 29.12 -35.86
N PRO A 59 22.55 29.02 -35.31
CA PRO A 59 23.36 27.80 -35.43
C PRO A 59 22.72 26.55 -34.80
N ALA A 60 21.96 26.73 -33.70
CA ALA A 60 21.21 25.65 -33.07
C ALA A 60 19.91 25.31 -33.82
N ILE A 61 19.26 26.31 -34.44
CA ILE A 61 18.10 26.12 -35.32
C ILE A 61 18.52 25.28 -36.54
N ASP A 62 19.58 25.69 -37.22
CA ASP A 62 20.10 25.02 -38.43
C ASP A 62 20.47 23.55 -38.15
N ARG A 63 21.09 23.29 -36.99
CA ARG A 63 21.49 21.94 -36.56
C ARG A 63 20.33 21.03 -36.14
N LEU A 64 19.19 21.59 -35.72
CA LEU A 64 18.05 20.82 -35.20
C LEU A 64 16.88 20.71 -36.21
N SER A 65 16.84 21.56 -37.23
CA SER A 65 15.73 21.66 -38.19
C SER A 65 15.65 20.49 -39.17
N GLY A 66 14.44 20.19 -39.63
CA GLY A 66 14.18 19.15 -40.65
C GLY A 66 14.53 17.73 -40.20
N ASP A 67 14.39 16.77 -41.11
CA ASP A 67 14.70 15.37 -40.80
C ASP A 67 16.21 15.12 -40.68
N SER A 68 17.03 15.91 -41.40
CA SER A 68 18.49 15.91 -41.28
C SER A 68 18.97 16.23 -39.87
N GLY A 69 18.37 17.22 -39.19
CA GLY A 69 18.67 17.55 -37.80
C GLY A 69 18.29 16.42 -36.83
N LEU A 70 17.19 15.71 -37.09
CA LEU A 70 16.76 14.57 -36.28
C LEU A 70 17.67 13.35 -36.46
N SER A 71 18.06 13.03 -37.69
CA SER A 71 19.05 11.98 -38.00
C SER A 71 20.42 12.31 -37.42
N SER A 72 20.89 13.56 -37.56
CA SER A 72 22.16 14.02 -36.97
C SER A 72 22.16 13.88 -35.44
N LEU A 73 21.05 14.21 -34.79
CA LEU A 73 20.91 14.03 -33.34
C LEU A 73 20.86 12.56 -32.94
N THR A 74 20.28 11.69 -33.77
CA THR A 74 20.25 10.23 -33.56
C THR A 74 21.67 9.66 -33.58
N HIS A 75 22.44 9.92 -34.65
CA HIS A 75 23.83 9.48 -34.77
C HIS A 75 24.69 10.02 -33.62
N LEU A 76 24.65 11.34 -33.38
CA LEU A 76 25.42 11.96 -32.29
C LEU A 76 25.19 11.27 -30.93
N VAL A 77 23.95 10.86 -30.63
CA VAL A 77 23.64 10.17 -29.38
C VAL A 77 24.12 8.73 -29.38
N LEU A 78 23.87 7.96 -30.43
CA LEU A 78 24.25 6.55 -30.51
C LEU A 78 25.78 6.37 -30.55
N ASP A 79 26.49 7.22 -31.28
CA ASP A 79 27.96 7.22 -31.37
C ASP A 79 28.64 7.55 -30.01
N ASN A 80 27.91 8.19 -29.08
CA ASN A 80 28.37 8.50 -27.72
C ASN A 80 27.93 7.47 -26.67
N ILE A 81 27.22 6.41 -27.05
CA ILE A 81 26.78 5.33 -26.16
C ILE A 81 27.66 4.10 -26.37
N GLU A 82 28.21 3.57 -25.27
CA GLU A 82 28.98 2.32 -25.32
C GLU A 82 28.06 1.14 -25.66
N THR A 83 28.23 0.57 -26.87
CA THR A 83 27.45 -0.56 -27.42
C THR A 83 27.52 -1.86 -26.60
N SER A 84 28.36 -1.93 -25.59
CA SER A 84 28.45 -3.04 -24.63
C SER A 84 27.37 -3.00 -23.53
N GLN A 85 26.62 -1.91 -23.38
CA GLN A 85 25.69 -1.72 -22.27
C GLN A 85 24.23 -2.01 -22.64
N GLN A 86 23.72 -3.21 -22.32
CA GLN A 86 22.28 -3.54 -22.41
C GLN A 86 21.40 -2.88 -21.33
N THR A 87 21.94 -1.96 -20.51
CA THR A 87 21.22 -1.31 -19.41
C THR A 87 20.62 0.05 -19.82
N PRO A 88 19.40 0.40 -19.42
CA PRO A 88 18.80 1.70 -19.72
C PRO A 88 19.60 2.91 -19.17
N LEU A 89 19.66 3.97 -19.97
CA LEU A 89 20.41 5.20 -19.68
C LEU A 89 19.49 6.43 -19.75
N LYS A 90 19.72 7.40 -18.87
CA LYS A 90 19.27 8.78 -19.03
C LYS A 90 20.31 9.51 -19.87
N ILE A 91 19.89 9.92 -21.07
CA ILE A 91 20.68 10.78 -21.94
C ILE A 91 20.22 12.21 -21.74
N LYS A 92 21.13 13.10 -21.34
CA LYS A 92 20.91 14.54 -21.24
C LYS A 92 21.69 15.22 -22.36
N LEU A 93 20.98 16.01 -23.16
CA LEU A 93 21.55 16.81 -24.25
C LEU A 93 21.56 18.26 -23.78
N VAL A 94 22.71 18.92 -23.86
CA VAL A 94 22.88 20.35 -23.55
C VAL A 94 23.32 21.05 -24.83
N VAL A 95 22.55 22.06 -25.27
CA VAL A 95 22.76 22.79 -26.52
C VAL A 95 23.19 24.22 -26.22
N SER A 96 24.35 24.63 -26.75
CA SER A 96 24.88 25.99 -26.64
C SER A 96 24.20 26.95 -27.64
N ARG A 97 24.37 28.26 -27.44
CA ARG A 97 23.94 29.28 -28.42
C ARG A 97 24.68 29.21 -29.76
N HIS A 98 25.82 28.53 -29.81
CA HIS A 98 26.61 28.31 -31.02
C HIS A 98 26.26 26.99 -31.72
N GLY A 99 25.27 26.24 -31.21
CA GLY A 99 24.83 24.97 -31.79
C GLY A 99 25.69 23.78 -31.35
N ASP A 100 26.57 23.91 -30.37
CA ASP A 100 27.30 22.78 -29.79
C ASP A 100 26.34 21.92 -28.98
N ILE A 101 26.42 20.60 -29.14
CA ILE A 101 25.57 19.65 -28.42
C ILE A 101 26.46 18.73 -27.58
N LYS A 102 26.39 18.89 -26.26
CA LYS A 102 27.05 18.01 -25.30
C LYS A 102 26.10 16.90 -24.87
N VAL A 103 26.57 15.65 -24.95
CA VAL A 103 25.85 14.46 -24.47
C VAL A 103 26.35 14.08 -23.07
N GLU A 104 25.44 13.87 -22.13
CA GLU A 104 25.74 13.42 -20.76
C GLU A 104 24.88 12.18 -20.42
N GLN A 105 25.53 11.05 -20.11
CA GLN A 105 24.86 9.78 -19.85
C GLN A 105 24.91 9.37 -18.37
N HIS A 106 23.78 8.86 -17.85
CA HIS A 106 23.64 8.40 -16.46
C HIS A 106 22.83 7.10 -16.42
N LYS A 107 23.28 6.08 -15.67
CA LYS A 107 22.52 4.82 -15.53
C LYS A 107 21.20 5.05 -14.79
N ILE A 108 20.11 4.46 -15.27
CA ILE A 108 18.77 4.52 -14.67
C ILE A 108 18.16 3.12 -14.57
N PRO A 109 17.18 2.90 -13.66
CA PRO A 109 16.53 1.60 -13.57
C PRO A 109 15.74 1.21 -14.83
N GLU A 110 15.63 -0.10 -15.02
CA GLU A 110 14.67 -0.70 -15.92
C GLU A 110 13.23 -0.49 -15.42
N ILE A 111 12.29 -0.30 -16.34
CA ILE A 111 10.88 0.02 -16.08
C ILE A 111 9.99 -0.75 -17.06
N PRO A 112 8.72 -1.03 -16.75
CA PRO A 112 7.79 -1.66 -17.68
C PRO A 112 7.59 -0.79 -18.94
N LEU A 113 7.42 -1.42 -20.11
CA LEU A 113 7.16 -0.66 -21.35
C LEU A 113 5.80 0.05 -21.33
N GLN A 114 4.83 -0.49 -20.58
CA GLN A 114 3.54 0.13 -20.29
C GLN A 114 3.67 1.49 -19.58
N ASN A 115 4.77 1.73 -18.85
CA ASN A 115 4.99 3.02 -18.18
C ASN A 115 5.56 4.07 -19.17
N LEU A 116 6.19 3.63 -20.26
CA LEU A 116 6.65 4.47 -21.36
C LEU A 116 5.54 4.75 -22.38
N PHE A 117 4.79 3.72 -22.79
CA PHE A 117 3.73 3.79 -23.78
C PHE A 117 2.41 3.22 -23.23
N PRO A 118 1.79 3.84 -22.21
CA PRO A 118 0.53 3.36 -21.63
C PRO A 118 -0.63 3.56 -22.60
N ALA A 119 -1.47 2.53 -22.77
CA ALA A 119 -2.70 2.64 -23.56
C ALA A 119 -3.69 3.64 -22.94
N ARG A 120 -3.79 3.65 -21.60
CA ARG A 120 -4.55 4.65 -20.82
C ARG A 120 -3.97 4.80 -19.41
N LEU A 121 -4.39 5.84 -18.70
CA LEU A 121 -4.14 5.98 -17.26
C LEU A 121 -5.33 5.40 -16.46
N PRO A 122 -5.11 4.50 -15.50
CA PRO A 122 -6.20 3.96 -14.67
C PRO A 122 -6.83 5.08 -13.83
N PRO A 123 -8.17 5.14 -13.67
CA PRO A 123 -8.84 6.10 -12.80
C PRO A 123 -8.44 5.90 -11.32
N PRO A 124 -8.65 6.90 -10.44
CA PRO A 124 -8.36 6.77 -9.03
C PRO A 124 -9.02 5.59 -8.34
N SER A 125 -8.38 5.06 -7.30
CA SER A 125 -8.85 3.91 -6.48
C SER A 125 -9.05 2.57 -7.21
N ARG A 126 -9.01 2.52 -8.55
CA ARG A 126 -9.02 1.26 -9.34
C ARG A 126 -7.59 0.65 -9.39
N PRO A 127 -7.43 -0.69 -9.28
CA PRO A 127 -6.17 -1.36 -9.62
C PRO A 127 -5.80 -1.19 -11.10
N SER A 128 -4.51 -1.15 -11.42
CA SER A 128 -4.06 -1.20 -12.82
C SER A 128 -4.28 -2.58 -13.43
N LEU A 129 -4.62 -2.63 -14.72
CA LEU A 129 -4.53 -3.82 -15.56
C LEU A 129 -3.11 -4.01 -16.14
N ASP A 130 -2.87 -5.13 -16.83
CA ASP A 130 -1.56 -5.50 -17.40
C ASP A 130 -1.09 -4.61 -18.58
N ASP A 131 -2.00 -3.87 -19.19
CA ASP A 131 -1.77 -2.85 -20.25
C ASP A 131 -1.66 -1.42 -19.70
N GLU A 132 -1.88 -1.23 -18.39
CA GLU A 132 -1.87 0.04 -17.68
C GLU A 132 -0.59 0.20 -16.84
N PRO A 133 -0.14 1.44 -16.55
CA PRO A 133 0.97 1.65 -15.65
C PRO A 133 0.58 1.20 -14.24
N GLY A 134 1.33 0.23 -13.69
CA GLY A 134 1.03 -0.39 -12.40
C GLY A 134 1.13 0.60 -11.24
N LYS A 135 0.15 0.68 -10.32
CA LYS A 135 0.14 1.62 -9.17
C LYS A 135 1.14 1.28 -8.04
N VAL A 136 2.42 1.23 -8.38
CA VAL A 136 3.49 0.70 -7.52
C VAL A 136 4.35 1.82 -6.89
N ALA A 137 4.05 3.15 -6.91
CA ALA A 137 4.92 4.26 -6.38
C ALA A 137 4.51 5.62 -5.68
N ALA A 138 4.64 5.78 -4.35
CA ALA A 138 4.21 7.00 -3.63
C ALA A 138 5.20 8.16 -3.72
N PHE A 139 5.15 8.95 -4.79
CA PHE A 139 5.66 10.30 -4.75
C PHE A 139 4.81 11.19 -3.82
N SER A 140 5.45 11.87 -2.88
CA SER A 140 4.79 12.94 -2.12
C SER A 140 4.80 14.23 -2.95
N LEU A 141 3.63 14.72 -3.36
CA LEU A 141 3.51 16.05 -3.96
C LEU A 141 3.39 17.12 -2.87
N LEU A 142 4.35 18.03 -2.86
CA LEU A 142 4.43 19.18 -1.98
C LEU A 142 4.07 20.43 -2.77
N VAL A 143 3.22 21.30 -2.21
CA VAL A 143 2.82 22.55 -2.86
C VAL A 143 3.75 23.67 -2.39
N ASP A 144 4.46 24.31 -3.32
CA ASP A 144 5.28 25.48 -3.00
C ASP A 144 4.38 26.70 -2.77
N ARG A 145 4.28 27.16 -1.52
CA ARG A 145 3.36 28.25 -1.15
C ARG A 145 3.79 29.62 -1.69
N PRO A 146 5.09 29.96 -1.79
CA PRO A 146 5.53 31.07 -2.63
C PRO A 146 5.26 30.78 -4.10
N THR A 147 4.49 31.65 -4.74
CA THR A 147 4.21 31.59 -6.16
C THR A 147 5.46 31.89 -7.00
N THR A 148 5.49 31.38 -8.23
CA THR A 148 6.53 31.65 -9.23
C THR A 148 5.93 32.47 -10.36
N THR A 149 6.64 33.51 -10.77
CA THR A 149 6.26 34.33 -11.92
C THR A 149 6.55 33.56 -13.22
N ARG A 150 5.56 33.51 -14.13
CA ARG A 150 5.75 33.05 -15.50
C ARG A 150 6.91 33.79 -16.19
N SER A 151 7.68 33.08 -17.00
CA SER A 151 8.82 33.58 -17.79
C SER A 151 9.24 32.60 -18.87
N GLU A 152 10.07 33.02 -19.82
CA GLU A 152 10.61 32.18 -20.88
C GLU A 152 11.39 30.98 -20.31
N TYR A 153 12.05 31.18 -19.15
CA TYR A 153 12.79 30.14 -18.42
C TYR A 153 11.88 29.15 -17.67
N THR A 154 10.64 29.53 -17.35
CA THR A 154 9.61 28.57 -16.90
C THR A 154 8.98 27.80 -18.06
N HIS A 155 8.98 28.36 -19.28
CA HIS A 155 8.32 27.75 -20.44
C HIS A 155 9.24 26.83 -21.28
N PHE A 156 10.50 27.23 -21.48
CA PHE A 156 11.49 26.45 -22.22
C PHE A 156 12.55 25.85 -21.29
N LYS A 157 13.09 24.68 -21.67
CA LYS A 157 13.94 23.90 -20.76
C LYS A 157 15.39 24.37 -20.82
N THR A 158 15.74 25.28 -19.92
CA THR A 158 17.06 25.90 -19.85
C THR A 158 17.84 25.49 -18.60
N THR A 159 19.16 25.68 -18.60
CA THR A 159 20.01 25.51 -17.41
C THR A 159 19.74 26.54 -16.30
N LYS A 160 19.01 27.63 -16.58
CA LYS A 160 18.61 28.64 -15.60
C LYS A 160 17.40 28.12 -14.81
N ARG A 161 17.66 27.51 -13.65
CA ARG A 161 16.69 26.73 -12.88
C ARG A 161 16.42 27.21 -11.45
N ASP A 162 16.96 28.37 -11.08
CA ASP A 162 16.94 28.92 -9.72
C ASP A 162 15.54 28.92 -9.07
N MET A 163 14.48 29.19 -9.85
CA MET A 163 13.09 29.14 -9.36
C MET A 163 12.69 27.74 -8.89
N TYR A 164 13.03 26.70 -9.65
CA TYR A 164 12.76 25.30 -9.32
C TYR A 164 13.66 24.79 -8.18
N ASP A 165 14.95 25.12 -8.22
CA ASP A 165 15.89 24.70 -7.17
C ASP A 165 15.56 25.39 -5.83
N ALA A 166 15.14 26.66 -5.85
CA ALA A 166 14.63 27.35 -4.67
C ALA A 166 13.31 26.76 -4.16
N ALA A 167 12.40 26.32 -5.04
CA ALA A 167 11.17 25.62 -4.64
C ALA A 167 11.48 24.29 -3.91
N ARG A 168 12.42 23.48 -4.45
CA ARG A 168 12.89 22.24 -3.79
C ARG A 168 13.58 22.53 -2.46
N GLN A 169 14.41 23.58 -2.39
CA GLN A 169 15.09 24.00 -1.16
C GLN A 169 14.10 24.45 -0.09
N ARG A 170 13.06 25.22 -0.45
CA ARG A 170 11.97 25.63 0.46
C ARG A 170 11.19 24.44 1.01
N ALA A 171 10.93 23.44 0.17
CA ALA A 171 10.28 22.20 0.55
C ALA A 171 11.19 21.25 1.37
N GLY A 172 12.50 21.51 1.43
CA GLY A 172 13.47 20.70 2.15
C GLY A 172 13.76 19.35 1.51
N ILE A 173 13.55 19.20 0.20
CA ILE A 173 13.74 17.94 -0.53
C ILE A 173 14.97 17.97 -1.44
N THR A 174 15.64 16.83 -1.53
CA THR A 174 16.83 16.64 -2.38
C THR A 174 16.47 15.96 -3.70
N TYR A 175 17.46 15.76 -4.57
CA TYR A 175 17.34 14.97 -5.81
C TYR A 175 17.15 13.46 -5.55
N ALA A 176 17.36 12.98 -4.31
CA ALA A 176 17.31 11.56 -3.94
C ALA A 176 16.02 11.16 -3.19
N ASP A 177 15.10 12.09 -2.97
CA ASP A 177 13.84 11.85 -2.25
C ASP A 177 12.71 11.50 -3.22
N ALA A 178 11.81 10.60 -2.79
CA ALA A 178 10.56 10.26 -3.51
C ALA A 178 9.50 11.36 -3.29
N ALA A 179 9.88 12.60 -3.62
CA ALA A 179 9.05 13.78 -3.47
C ALA A 179 9.28 14.74 -4.64
N GLU A 180 8.20 15.43 -5.01
CA GLU A 180 8.16 16.41 -6.07
C GLU A 180 7.44 17.66 -5.57
N VAL A 181 7.87 18.83 -6.04
CA VAL A 181 7.27 20.11 -5.67
C VAL A 181 6.46 20.64 -6.83
N LEU A 182 5.18 20.90 -6.61
CA LEU A 182 4.32 21.63 -7.51
C LEU A 182 4.59 23.13 -7.38
N VAL A 183 4.85 23.76 -8.52
CA VAL A 183 5.04 25.21 -8.66
C VAL A 183 3.70 25.83 -9.04
N ILE A 184 3.36 26.95 -8.38
CA ILE A 184 2.11 27.69 -8.60
C ILE A 184 2.42 28.98 -9.36
N ASP A 185 1.60 29.32 -10.36
CA ASP A 185 1.63 30.62 -11.00
C ASP A 185 1.26 31.75 -10.01
N GLN A 186 1.86 32.92 -10.22
CA GLN A 186 1.66 34.08 -9.36
C GLN A 186 0.37 34.84 -9.63
N ASP A 187 -0.16 34.79 -10.85
CA ASP A 187 -1.21 35.69 -11.30
C ASP A 187 -2.60 35.13 -11.00
N ASP A 188 -2.80 33.81 -11.19
CA ASP A 188 -4.10 33.14 -10.99
C ASP A 188 -4.11 32.03 -9.90
N GLY A 189 -2.94 31.66 -9.36
CA GLY A 189 -2.81 30.57 -8.39
C GLY A 189 -3.05 29.17 -8.97
N SER A 190 -2.95 28.99 -10.28
CA SER A 190 -2.97 27.69 -10.95
C SER A 190 -1.64 26.94 -10.81
N ILE A 191 -1.69 25.62 -10.82
CA ILE A 191 -0.50 24.77 -10.84
C ILE A 191 0.14 24.85 -12.23
N MET A 192 1.42 25.21 -12.30
CA MET A 192 2.17 25.25 -13.56
C MET A 192 2.65 23.83 -13.93
N GLU A 193 3.53 23.27 -13.09
CA GLU A 193 4.13 21.94 -13.24
C GLU A 193 4.76 21.47 -11.92
N GLY A 194 5.35 20.27 -11.92
CA GLY A 194 6.29 19.81 -10.90
C GLY A 194 7.75 20.13 -11.29
N THR A 195 8.65 20.35 -10.33
CA THR A 195 10.02 20.83 -10.63
C THR A 195 10.83 19.97 -11.62
N PHE A 196 10.52 18.68 -11.79
CA PHE A 196 11.05 17.82 -12.86
C PHE A 196 9.98 17.12 -13.73
N THR A 197 8.68 17.33 -13.45
CA THR A 197 7.60 16.47 -13.96
C THR A 197 6.33 17.24 -14.33
N THR A 198 5.56 16.70 -15.27
CA THR A 198 4.20 17.17 -15.56
C THR A 198 3.20 16.43 -14.66
N PRO A 199 2.34 17.12 -13.89
CA PRO A 199 1.29 16.49 -13.10
C PRO A 199 0.00 16.27 -13.90
N TYR A 200 -0.76 15.23 -13.50
CA TYR A 200 -2.10 14.92 -14.00
C TYR A 200 -3.04 14.68 -12.82
N PHE A 201 -4.17 15.37 -12.80
CA PHE A 201 -5.18 15.32 -11.75
C PHE A 201 -6.47 14.70 -12.29
N TRP A 202 -7.24 14.02 -11.45
CA TRP A 202 -8.53 13.46 -11.87
C TRP A 202 -9.65 14.49 -11.68
N ARG A 203 -10.27 14.94 -12.78
CA ARG A 203 -11.38 15.89 -12.76
C ARG A 203 -12.48 15.40 -13.71
N ASN A 204 -13.74 15.50 -13.31
CA ASN A 204 -14.91 15.22 -14.17
C ASN A 204 -14.83 13.88 -14.93
N GLY A 205 -14.33 12.82 -14.30
CA GLY A 205 -14.24 11.47 -14.90
C GLY A 205 -13.07 11.27 -15.88
N GLN A 206 -12.11 12.19 -15.94
CA GLN A 206 -10.97 12.16 -16.86
C GLN A 206 -9.68 12.67 -16.21
N TRP A 207 -8.53 12.34 -16.82
CA TRP A 207 -7.22 12.86 -16.42
C TRP A 207 -6.97 14.21 -17.09
N VAL A 208 -6.64 15.24 -16.30
CA VAL A 208 -6.35 16.58 -16.79
C VAL A 208 -4.99 17.08 -16.33
N THR A 209 -4.33 17.88 -17.16
CA THR A 209 -3.00 18.45 -16.90
C THR A 209 -3.02 19.97 -17.14
N PRO A 210 -2.21 20.78 -16.43
CA PRO A 210 -2.21 22.24 -16.62
C PRO A 210 -1.95 22.62 -18.08
N PRO A 211 -2.68 23.59 -18.67
CA PRO A 211 -2.52 24.03 -20.06
C PRO A 211 -1.19 24.74 -20.27
N VAL A 212 -0.53 24.48 -21.40
CA VAL A 212 0.73 25.13 -21.78
C VAL A 212 0.61 25.65 -23.21
N ALA A 213 0.75 26.96 -23.40
CA ALA A 213 0.65 27.59 -24.72
C ALA A 213 1.69 27.03 -25.71
N THR A 214 1.37 27.04 -27.01
CA THR A 214 2.27 26.51 -28.06
C THR A 214 3.54 27.35 -28.27
N HIS A 215 3.45 28.63 -27.92
CA HIS A 215 4.54 29.59 -27.85
C HIS A 215 4.52 30.25 -26.47
N PHE A 216 5.65 30.82 -26.04
CA PHE A 216 5.68 31.58 -24.79
C PHE A 216 4.68 32.74 -24.84
N SER A 217 3.73 32.75 -23.90
CA SER A 217 2.70 33.78 -23.76
C SER A 217 2.63 34.23 -22.31
N TRP A 218 2.46 35.55 -22.11
CA TRP A 218 2.21 36.12 -20.79
C TRP A 218 0.77 35.89 -20.33
N ASN A 219 -0.17 35.65 -21.24
CA ASN A 219 -1.61 35.63 -20.93
C ASN A 219 -2.28 34.27 -21.12
N GLU A 220 -1.62 33.31 -21.78
CA GLU A 220 -2.23 32.02 -22.17
C GLU A 220 -1.56 30.83 -21.47
N GLY A 221 -2.38 29.88 -21.01
CA GLY A 221 -1.94 28.73 -20.23
C GLY A 221 -1.60 29.03 -18.77
N SER A 222 -1.32 27.98 -18.01
CA SER A 222 -0.89 28.03 -16.60
C SER A 222 0.63 28.20 -16.44
N GLY A 223 1.33 28.56 -17.53
CA GLY A 223 2.79 28.55 -17.59
C GLY A 223 3.39 27.14 -17.50
N GLY A 224 4.70 27.09 -17.29
CA GLY A 224 5.44 25.82 -17.20
C GLY A 224 5.85 25.22 -18.56
N GLN A 225 6.57 24.10 -18.47
CA GLN A 225 7.34 23.51 -19.56
C GLN A 225 6.51 22.70 -20.56
N ASP A 226 6.85 22.82 -21.85
CA ASP A 226 6.34 21.94 -22.91
C ASP A 226 6.86 20.49 -22.73
N GLY A 227 6.11 19.68 -21.97
CA GLY A 227 6.42 18.29 -21.62
C GLY A 227 6.43 17.34 -22.83
N THR A 228 7.50 16.55 -23.05
CA THR A 228 7.50 15.57 -24.17
C THR A 228 6.52 14.43 -23.96
N SER A 229 6.54 13.77 -22.79
CA SER A 229 5.54 12.76 -22.43
C SER A 229 4.13 13.36 -22.24
N ARG A 230 4.03 14.66 -21.93
CA ARG A 230 2.77 15.42 -21.91
C ARG A 230 2.19 15.58 -23.32
N ARG A 231 2.98 16.09 -24.28
CA ARG A 231 2.59 16.19 -25.70
C ARG A 231 2.16 14.85 -26.27
N TRP A 232 2.90 13.78 -25.99
CA TRP A 232 2.53 12.43 -26.40
C TRP A 232 1.19 11.98 -25.81
N ALA A 233 0.93 12.28 -24.54
CA ALA A 233 -0.32 11.94 -23.84
C ALA A 233 -1.54 12.73 -24.36
N LEU A 234 -1.37 14.03 -24.61
CA LEU A 234 -2.42 14.90 -25.18
C LEU A 234 -2.78 14.47 -26.60
N ALA A 235 -1.77 14.18 -27.44
CA ALA A 235 -1.96 13.70 -28.81
C ALA A 235 -2.70 12.36 -28.93
N ARG A 236 -2.89 11.64 -27.81
CA ARG A 236 -3.59 10.35 -27.71
C ARG A 236 -4.90 10.42 -26.92
N GLY A 237 -5.31 11.60 -26.45
CA GLY A 237 -6.50 11.75 -25.60
C GLY A 237 -6.41 11.02 -24.25
N ILE A 238 -5.21 10.64 -23.81
CA ILE A 238 -5.01 9.96 -22.50
C ILE A 238 -5.14 10.97 -21.35
N ALA A 239 -4.92 12.25 -21.65
CA ALA A 239 -5.19 13.37 -20.76
C ALA A 239 -5.64 14.58 -21.57
N PHE A 240 -6.28 15.54 -20.90
CA PHE A 240 -6.79 16.78 -21.49
C PHE A 240 -6.21 18.01 -20.79
N GLU A 241 -6.18 19.16 -21.46
CA GLU A 241 -5.73 20.41 -20.83
C GLU A 241 -6.85 21.03 -19.98
N GLN A 242 -6.58 21.30 -18.71
CA GLN A 242 -7.49 22.05 -17.83
C GLN A 242 -6.67 22.79 -16.76
N ALA A 243 -6.97 24.06 -16.50
CA ALA A 243 -6.33 24.79 -15.40
C ALA A 243 -6.73 24.19 -14.04
N ILE A 244 -5.74 23.91 -13.19
CA ILE A 244 -5.95 23.37 -11.83
C ILE A 244 -5.54 24.44 -10.82
N ASN A 245 -6.51 25.06 -10.14
CA ASN A 245 -6.20 26.01 -9.06
C ASN A 245 -5.70 25.27 -7.82
N VAL A 246 -4.67 25.81 -7.14
CA VAL A 246 -4.09 25.21 -5.93
C VAL A 246 -5.11 24.95 -4.82
N ASN A 247 -6.15 25.78 -4.71
CA ASN A 247 -7.20 25.62 -3.68
C ASN A 247 -8.17 24.46 -3.97
N SER A 248 -8.12 23.87 -5.18
CA SER A 248 -8.90 22.67 -5.53
C SER A 248 -8.25 21.36 -5.08
N LEU A 249 -6.99 21.42 -4.60
CA LEU A 249 -6.22 20.23 -4.23
C LEU A 249 -6.58 19.70 -2.84
N VAL A 250 -6.75 18.39 -2.72
CA VAL A 250 -7.14 17.73 -1.46
C VAL A 250 -6.01 16.85 -0.91
N HIS A 251 -5.83 16.87 0.42
CA HIS A 251 -4.85 15.99 1.05
C HIS A 251 -5.25 14.51 0.91
N GLY A 252 -4.38 13.71 0.28
CA GLY A 252 -4.68 12.31 -0.06
C GLY A 252 -5.15 12.08 -1.50
N GLU A 253 -5.30 13.13 -2.31
CA GLU A 253 -5.72 13.04 -3.71
C GLU A 253 -4.79 12.18 -4.58
N GLU A 254 -5.37 11.46 -5.54
CA GLU A 254 -4.62 10.65 -6.51
C GLU A 254 -4.26 11.46 -7.76
N CYS A 255 -2.96 11.64 -7.98
CA CYS A 255 -2.41 12.33 -9.15
C CYS A 255 -1.29 11.46 -9.75
N TRP A 256 -1.15 11.49 -11.09
CA TRP A 256 -0.02 10.92 -11.81
C TRP A 256 1.04 11.99 -12.10
N ILE A 257 2.29 11.59 -12.31
CA ILE A 257 3.36 12.49 -12.79
C ILE A 257 4.14 11.85 -13.96
N SER A 258 4.62 12.67 -14.91
CA SER A 258 5.37 12.18 -16.09
C SER A 258 6.62 13.01 -16.40
N ASN A 259 7.63 12.39 -17.03
CA ASN A 259 8.77 13.10 -17.65
C ASN A 259 9.39 12.30 -18.80
N GLY A 260 10.35 12.91 -19.52
CA GLY A 260 10.99 12.30 -20.70
C GLY A 260 11.98 11.15 -20.43
N CYS A 261 12.36 10.87 -19.17
CA CYS A 261 13.28 9.76 -18.84
C CYS A 261 12.56 8.53 -18.27
N LYS A 262 11.31 8.70 -17.85
CA LYS A 262 10.50 7.71 -17.14
C LYS A 262 9.16 7.41 -17.83
N GLY A 263 8.79 8.16 -18.87
CA GLY A 263 7.41 8.17 -19.33
C GLY A 263 6.51 8.59 -18.17
N ARG A 264 5.83 7.63 -17.55
CA ARG A 264 5.04 7.73 -16.32
C ARG A 264 5.53 6.69 -15.28
N ASP A 265 6.67 6.97 -14.61
CA ASP A 265 7.12 6.23 -13.41
C ASP A 265 7.24 7.15 -12.18
N ILE A 266 6.92 6.74 -10.95
CA ILE A 266 7.13 5.48 -10.19
C ILE A 266 8.54 5.29 -9.55
N PRO A 267 8.69 5.28 -8.18
CA PRO A 267 8.87 4.06 -7.34
C PRO A 267 8.17 4.02 -5.91
N ASP A 268 7.67 2.85 -5.46
CA ASP A 268 7.01 2.40 -4.17
C ASP A 268 5.67 3.02 -3.55
N ARG A 269 4.44 2.57 -3.98
CA ARG A 269 2.95 2.91 -3.78
C ARG A 269 2.17 4.12 -4.46
N GLU A 270 1.76 4.16 -5.75
CA GLU A 270 1.43 5.46 -6.45
C GLU A 270 0.01 5.99 -6.28
N ILE A 271 -0.08 7.03 -5.46
CA ILE A 271 -1.17 8.00 -5.27
C ILE A 271 -0.51 9.26 -4.69
N ALA A 272 -0.46 10.37 -5.44
CA ALA A 272 0.28 11.56 -5.03
C ALA A 272 -0.47 12.47 -4.02
N ALA A 273 -0.60 11.99 -2.78
CA ALA A 273 -1.27 12.70 -1.69
C ALA A 273 -0.73 14.12 -1.45
N VAL A 274 -1.48 15.15 -1.87
CA VAL A 274 -1.08 16.56 -1.76
C VAL A 274 -0.84 16.94 -0.32
N GLN A 275 0.40 17.20 0.10
CA GLN A 275 0.69 17.62 1.47
C GLN A 275 0.75 19.13 1.58
N THR A 276 -0.34 19.74 2.03
CA THR A 276 -0.32 21.14 2.51
C THR A 276 0.45 21.23 3.82
N GLN A 277 1.78 21.21 3.78
CA GLN A 277 2.58 21.44 4.98
C GLN A 277 2.26 22.83 5.56
N ALA A 278 1.81 22.83 6.81
CA ALA A 278 1.92 23.98 7.68
C ALA A 278 3.35 24.01 8.23
N LEU A 279 4.02 25.16 8.10
CA LEU A 279 5.43 25.38 8.42
C LEU A 279 5.83 24.93 9.84
N ALA A 280 6.29 23.68 9.98
CA ALA A 280 6.92 23.18 11.21
C ALA A 280 8.43 23.51 11.30
N TYR A 281 9.05 23.91 10.19
CA TYR A 281 10.51 24.07 10.09
C TYR A 281 11.08 25.44 10.52
N ARG A 282 10.24 26.43 10.86
CA ARG A 282 10.71 27.75 11.33
C ARG A 282 11.09 27.81 12.83
N ALA A 283 10.79 26.78 13.61
CA ALA A 283 11.13 26.73 15.04
C ALA A 283 12.58 26.27 15.30
N LEU A 284 13.03 25.20 14.62
CA LEU A 284 14.34 24.59 14.87
C LEU A 284 15.53 25.46 14.45
N HIS A 285 15.39 26.31 13.44
CA HIS A 285 16.48 27.18 12.98
C HIS A 285 16.68 28.45 13.82
N ARG A 286 15.74 28.80 14.72
CA ARG A 286 15.92 29.87 15.71
C ARG A 286 16.62 29.37 16.98
N LEU A 287 16.35 28.13 17.40
CA LEU A 287 17.00 27.53 18.57
C LEU A 287 18.51 27.32 18.39
N HIS A 288 19.00 27.06 17.17
CA HIS A 288 20.43 26.79 16.97
C HIS A 288 21.33 28.04 16.95
N LYS A 289 20.79 29.25 16.73
CA LYS A 289 21.54 30.53 16.84
C LYS A 289 21.53 31.15 18.24
N SER A 290 20.88 30.51 19.23
CA SER A 290 20.76 31.04 20.60
C SER A 290 21.82 30.52 21.59
N VAL A 291 22.79 29.71 21.14
CA VAL A 291 23.70 28.94 22.03
C VAL A 291 25.19 29.28 21.80
N VAL A 292 25.53 30.08 20.80
CA VAL A 292 26.91 30.56 20.57
C VAL A 292 26.90 32.03 20.13
N GLY A 293 27.25 32.93 21.04
CA GLY A 293 27.29 34.38 20.80
C GLY A 293 27.22 35.15 22.12
N GLY A 294 28.34 35.75 22.54
CA GLY A 294 28.49 36.33 23.87
C GLY A 294 27.79 37.67 24.10
N ALA A 295 27.80 38.09 25.37
CA ALA A 295 27.16 39.29 25.90
C ALA A 295 27.47 40.60 25.14
N ARG A 296 26.45 41.46 25.03
CA ARG A 296 26.58 42.92 25.10
C ARG A 296 25.32 43.52 25.71
N SER A 297 25.50 44.59 26.49
CA SER A 297 24.46 45.30 27.23
C SER A 297 23.34 45.83 26.32
N ILE A 298 22.08 45.67 26.76
CA ILE A 298 20.97 46.58 26.45
C ILE A 298 20.19 46.84 27.75
N THR A 299 20.85 47.49 28.71
CA THR A 299 20.19 48.22 29.80
C THR A 299 20.03 49.69 29.42
N GLU A 300 19.17 49.95 28.44
CA GLU A 300 18.61 51.25 28.05
C GLU A 300 17.50 50.98 27.00
N ILE A 301 16.64 51.96 26.68
CA ILE A 301 15.49 51.85 25.73
C ILE A 301 14.18 51.26 26.32
N THR A 302 14.08 50.93 27.62
CA THR A 302 12.79 50.58 28.27
C THR A 302 12.24 51.64 29.23
N LEU A 303 12.67 52.91 29.11
CA LEU A 303 12.22 54.00 30.01
C LEU A 303 11.56 55.22 29.32
N HIS A 304 11.49 55.25 27.98
CA HIS A 304 10.88 56.38 27.24
C HIS A 304 9.50 56.11 26.63
N ARG A 305 8.89 54.95 26.89
CA ARG A 305 7.55 54.60 26.35
C ARG A 305 6.40 54.61 27.38
N ALA A 306 6.71 54.82 28.66
CA ALA A 306 5.72 54.85 29.75
C ALA A 306 5.13 56.24 30.05
N VAL A 307 5.70 57.32 29.50
CA VAL A 307 5.34 58.72 29.84
C VAL A 307 4.58 59.44 28.71
N ARG A 308 3.97 58.70 27.77
CA ARG A 308 3.14 59.27 26.68
C ARG A 308 1.76 58.63 26.53
N PHE A 309 1.27 57.94 27.55
CA PHE A 309 -0.08 57.35 27.56
C PHE A 309 -0.98 57.83 28.71
N SER A 310 -0.45 58.52 29.73
CA SER A 310 -1.26 59.12 30.82
C SER A 310 -1.91 60.47 30.47
N GLU A 311 -1.55 61.08 29.34
CA GLU A 311 -2.06 62.41 28.92
C GLU A 311 -3.18 62.33 27.86
N TYR A 312 -3.58 61.12 27.43
CA TYR A 312 -4.63 60.94 26.42
C TYR A 312 -5.95 60.37 26.96
N GLU A 313 -5.99 59.92 28.23
CA GLU A 313 -7.23 59.51 28.90
C GLU A 313 -8.01 60.69 29.52
N SER A 314 -7.46 61.91 29.52
CA SER A 314 -8.04 63.10 30.16
C SER A 314 -8.82 64.05 29.21
N LYS A 315 -9.03 63.68 27.93
CA LYS A 315 -9.56 64.62 26.90
C LYS A 315 -10.71 64.11 26.02
N ASN A 316 -11.40 63.04 26.39
CA ASN A 316 -12.61 62.57 25.67
C ASN A 316 -13.73 62.14 26.62
N GLU A 317 -14.05 62.98 27.59
CA GLU A 317 -15.33 62.90 28.31
C GLU A 317 -16.42 63.60 27.50
N LEU A 318 -17.48 62.87 27.15
CA LEU A 318 -18.72 63.46 26.67
C LEU A 318 -19.52 63.94 27.89
N PRO A 319 -20.00 65.20 27.94
CA PRO A 319 -20.65 65.75 29.13
C PRO A 319 -22.00 65.07 29.39
N LEU A 320 -22.19 64.64 30.65
CA LEU A 320 -23.47 64.18 31.16
C LEU A 320 -24.33 65.38 31.56
N THR A 321 -25.20 65.83 30.66
CA THR A 321 -26.30 66.74 31.00
C THR A 321 -27.38 66.01 31.82
N SER A 322 -28.05 66.78 32.68
CA SER A 322 -29.04 66.35 33.68
C SER A 322 -30.11 65.38 33.15
N LEU A 323 -30.25 64.24 33.83
CA LEU A 323 -31.38 63.31 33.66
C LEU A 323 -32.61 63.80 34.46
N PRO A 324 -33.81 63.83 33.85
CA PRO A 324 -35.06 63.94 34.58
C PRO A 324 -35.51 62.58 35.16
N ALA A 325 -36.48 62.68 36.09
CA ALA A 325 -37.20 61.67 36.87
C ALA A 325 -37.07 60.16 36.57
N MET A 326 -37.08 59.39 37.67
CA MET A 326 -36.96 57.93 37.73
C MET A 326 -38.06 57.15 36.97
N THR A 327 -37.65 56.08 36.31
CA THR A 327 -38.37 54.80 36.29
C THR A 327 -37.47 53.72 36.89
N SER A 328 -38.05 52.75 37.60
CA SER A 328 -37.29 51.72 38.32
C SER A 328 -36.75 50.64 37.37
N GLU A 329 -35.66 50.94 36.66
CA GLU A 329 -34.95 49.95 35.84
C GLU A 329 -34.37 48.84 36.70
N THR A 330 -34.97 47.65 36.64
CA THR A 330 -34.39 46.43 37.22
C THR A 330 -33.22 45.95 36.36
N GLN A 331 -32.28 45.21 36.97
CA GLN A 331 -31.14 44.62 36.26
C GLN A 331 -31.57 43.79 35.03
N GLU A 332 -32.74 43.15 35.11
CA GLU A 332 -33.32 42.32 34.05
C GLU A 332 -33.89 43.16 32.90
N ALA A 333 -34.55 44.28 33.19
CA ALA A 333 -35.06 45.20 32.18
C ALA A 333 -33.93 45.80 31.33
N ALA A 334 -32.84 46.23 31.96
CA ALA A 334 -31.65 46.73 31.26
C ALA A 334 -30.98 45.65 30.37
N ILE A 335 -30.97 44.39 30.80
CA ILE A 335 -30.49 43.27 29.96
C ILE A 335 -31.44 43.01 28.78
N ALA A 336 -32.76 43.03 29.01
CA ALA A 336 -33.76 42.81 27.95
C ALA A 336 -33.69 43.87 26.86
N GLU A 337 -33.64 45.15 27.24
CA GLU A 337 -33.49 46.27 26.31
C GLU A 337 -32.12 46.24 25.60
N GLY A 338 -31.04 45.94 26.33
CA GLY A 338 -29.71 45.73 25.75
C GLY A 338 -29.71 44.63 24.67
N ARG A 339 -30.41 43.51 24.88
CA ARG A 339 -30.57 42.45 23.87
C ARG A 339 -31.39 42.90 22.66
N ARG A 340 -32.46 43.66 22.86
CA ARG A 340 -33.29 44.21 21.77
C ARG A 340 -32.44 45.12 20.86
N LEU A 341 -31.67 46.02 21.47
CA LEU A 341 -30.73 46.92 20.77
C LEU A 341 -29.60 46.15 20.08
N TYR A 342 -29.04 45.12 20.72
CA TYR A 342 -28.03 44.24 20.13
C TYR A 342 -28.57 43.48 18.89
N GLY A 343 -29.79 42.93 18.96
CA GLY A 343 -30.46 42.31 17.83
C GLY A 343 -30.74 43.29 16.68
N ALA A 344 -31.05 44.55 17.01
CA ALA A 344 -31.18 45.65 16.05
C ALA A 344 -29.82 46.19 15.53
N LYS A 345 -28.69 45.56 15.87
CA LYS A 345 -27.30 46.00 15.55
C LYS A 345 -26.95 47.40 16.07
N GLN A 346 -27.71 47.94 17.02
CA GLN A 346 -27.46 49.22 17.67
C GLN A 346 -26.46 49.05 18.81
N PHE A 347 -25.21 48.72 18.45
CA PHE A 347 -24.21 48.26 19.41
C PHE A 347 -23.81 49.31 20.46
N LYS A 348 -23.70 50.61 20.11
CA LYS A 348 -23.38 51.68 21.08
C LYS A 348 -24.47 51.82 22.18
N PRO A 349 -25.77 51.93 21.85
CA PRO A 349 -26.86 51.83 22.83
C PRO A 349 -26.85 50.52 23.65
N ALA A 350 -26.64 49.37 23.00
CA ALA A 350 -26.59 48.08 23.69
C ALA A 350 -25.48 48.00 24.75
N LEU A 351 -24.27 48.49 24.43
CA LEU A 351 -23.14 48.58 25.37
C LEU A 351 -23.47 49.45 26.60
N LYS A 352 -24.23 50.54 26.43
CA LYS A 352 -24.70 51.39 27.54
C LYS A 352 -25.63 50.59 28.44
N GLN A 353 -26.63 49.93 27.87
CA GLN A 353 -27.60 49.13 28.62
C GLN A 353 -26.98 47.94 29.37
N PHE A 354 -26.08 47.18 28.74
CA PHE A 354 -25.34 46.13 29.45
C PHE A 354 -24.44 46.68 30.56
N THR A 355 -23.90 47.90 30.41
CA THR A 355 -23.09 48.52 31.48
C THR A 355 -23.95 49.00 32.65
N ILE A 356 -25.15 49.53 32.40
CA ILE A 356 -26.15 49.86 33.43
C ILE A 356 -26.55 48.58 34.20
N ALA A 357 -26.89 47.50 33.49
CA ALA A 357 -27.21 46.21 34.09
C ALA A 357 -26.09 45.65 35.00
N MET A 358 -24.82 45.90 34.67
CA MET A 358 -23.70 45.53 35.54
C MET A 358 -23.61 46.42 36.79
N GLN A 359 -23.81 47.73 36.63
CA GLN A 359 -23.77 48.71 37.73
C GLN A 359 -24.89 48.49 38.75
N LEU A 360 -26.06 48.05 38.32
CA LEU A 360 -27.20 47.68 39.18
C LEU A 360 -26.96 46.42 40.04
N CYS A 361 -25.91 45.63 39.78
CA CYS A 361 -25.61 44.45 40.59
C CYS A 361 -25.06 44.84 41.97
N ALA A 362 -25.63 44.32 43.07
CA ALA A 362 -25.19 44.62 44.44
C ALA A 362 -23.67 44.49 44.71
N CYS A 363 -22.94 43.65 43.96
CA CYS A 363 -21.49 43.52 44.09
C CYS A 363 -20.66 44.74 43.66
N THR A 364 -21.29 45.76 43.06
CA THR A 364 -20.63 47.02 42.63
C THR A 364 -20.73 48.13 43.68
N ARG A 365 -21.54 47.96 44.74
CA ARG A 365 -21.83 48.97 45.77
C ARG A 365 -22.26 50.33 45.18
N GLN A 366 -23.18 50.31 44.21
CA GLN A 366 -23.71 51.50 43.52
C GLN A 366 -22.65 52.36 42.80
N GLY A 367 -21.48 51.79 42.47
CA GLY A 367 -20.38 52.49 41.79
C GLY A 367 -19.73 51.68 40.66
N LYS A 368 -18.65 52.23 40.08
CA LYS A 368 -17.88 51.56 39.02
C LYS A 368 -16.84 50.61 39.62
N ARG A 369 -17.10 49.31 39.63
CA ARG A 369 -16.12 48.29 40.03
C ARG A 369 -14.98 48.21 39.00
N PRO A 370 -13.72 48.51 39.35
CA PRO A 370 -12.56 48.32 38.45
C PRO A 370 -12.20 46.84 38.31
N ARG A 371 -11.44 46.50 37.26
CA ARG A 371 -10.85 45.16 37.08
C ARG A 371 -9.55 45.03 37.88
N CYS A 372 -9.21 43.82 38.31
CA CYS A 372 -7.90 43.51 38.88
C CYS A 372 -6.82 43.52 37.79
N SER A 373 -5.64 44.07 38.08
CA SER A 373 -4.45 44.04 37.20
C SER A 373 -3.41 43.00 37.61
N CYS A 374 -3.58 42.34 38.77
CA CYS A 374 -2.59 41.40 39.32
C CYS A 374 -2.65 39.99 38.71
N LYS A 375 -3.74 39.62 38.03
CA LYS A 375 -3.95 38.27 37.50
C LYS A 375 -3.54 38.19 36.04
N ASN A 376 -2.80 37.14 35.67
CA ASN A 376 -2.35 36.93 34.30
C ASN A 376 -2.53 35.47 33.86
N PHE A 377 -3.74 35.18 33.37
CA PHE A 377 -4.13 33.86 32.89
C PHE A 377 -3.29 33.38 31.70
N GLU A 378 -2.83 34.27 30.82
CA GLU A 378 -2.00 33.91 29.66
C GLU A 378 -0.60 33.46 30.09
N LYS A 379 0.01 34.16 31.06
CA LYS A 379 1.29 33.76 31.66
C LYS A 379 1.17 32.39 32.35
N VAL A 380 0.21 32.24 33.26
CA VAL A 380 0.02 30.98 34.01
C VAL A 380 -0.24 29.79 33.06
N ALA A 381 -1.04 29.99 32.01
CA ALA A 381 -1.26 28.97 31.00
C ALA A 381 0.01 28.67 30.18
N SER A 382 0.87 29.65 29.90
CA SER A 382 2.14 29.42 29.20
C SER A 382 3.12 28.58 30.03
N GLU A 383 3.15 28.79 31.36
CA GLU A 383 3.99 28.07 32.33
C GLU A 383 3.42 26.70 32.74
N GLY A 384 2.19 26.37 32.30
CA GLY A 384 1.52 25.09 32.59
C GLY A 384 0.82 25.04 33.95
N GLY A 385 0.62 26.18 34.61
CA GLY A 385 -0.10 26.28 35.88
C GLY A 385 -1.63 26.24 35.71
N SER A 386 -2.34 26.03 36.83
CA SER A 386 -3.80 25.97 36.85
C SER A 386 -4.44 27.37 36.73
N ILE A 387 -5.16 27.59 35.64
CA ILE A 387 -5.94 28.82 35.38
C ILE A 387 -7.04 29.01 36.43
N PHE A 388 -7.63 27.91 36.93
CA PHE A 388 -8.61 27.98 38.02
C PHE A 388 -7.96 28.46 39.32
N ASN A 389 -6.75 27.98 39.65
CA ASN A 389 -6.04 28.42 40.84
C ASN A 389 -5.64 29.89 40.76
N GLU A 390 -5.21 30.39 39.59
CA GLU A 390 -4.96 31.82 39.35
C GLU A 390 -6.25 32.66 39.49
N ALA A 391 -7.39 32.15 39.01
CA ALA A 391 -8.67 32.82 39.21
C ALA A 391 -9.12 32.79 40.69
N MET A 392 -8.75 31.74 41.42
CA MET A 392 -8.98 31.59 42.87
C MET A 392 -8.01 32.39 43.73
N TYR A 393 -6.80 32.69 43.26
CA TYR A 393 -5.77 33.43 43.97
C TYR A 393 -6.25 34.79 44.49
N THR A 394 -5.81 35.12 45.70
CA THR A 394 -6.14 36.34 46.44
C THR A 394 -5.02 37.37 46.29
N CYS A 395 -5.18 38.32 45.36
CA CYS A 395 -4.34 39.52 45.37
C CYS A 395 -4.59 40.33 46.66
N GLU A 396 -3.58 41.08 47.09
CA GLU A 396 -3.74 42.13 48.10
C GLU A 396 -4.28 43.45 47.53
N CYS A 397 -4.58 43.49 46.23
CA CYS A 397 -4.94 44.70 45.52
C CYS A 397 -6.25 45.34 46.01
N THR A 398 -6.33 46.68 45.95
CA THR A 398 -7.47 47.48 46.46
C THR A 398 -8.81 46.96 45.94
N VAL A 399 -8.88 46.56 44.67
CA VAL A 399 -10.05 45.93 44.03
C VAL A 399 -10.57 44.71 44.82
N ARG A 400 -9.69 43.82 45.30
CA ARG A 400 -10.08 42.61 46.04
C ARG A 400 -10.42 42.91 47.50
N ARG A 401 -9.72 43.87 48.13
CA ARG A 401 -10.03 44.35 49.48
C ARG A 401 -11.42 44.99 49.55
N THR A 402 -11.83 45.70 48.49
CA THR A 402 -13.14 46.38 48.40
C THR A 402 -14.27 45.49 47.88
N PHE A 403 -14.00 44.58 46.93
CA PHE A 403 -15.02 43.81 46.23
C PHE A 403 -14.82 42.28 46.29
N ASN A 404 -15.88 41.57 46.66
CA ASN A 404 -15.92 40.10 46.65
C ASN A 404 -16.21 39.52 45.26
N LYS A 405 -16.05 38.20 45.12
CA LYS A 405 -16.48 37.46 43.91
C LYS A 405 -17.99 37.56 43.72
N CYS A 406 -18.45 37.38 42.49
CA CYS A 406 -19.86 37.56 42.12
C CYS A 406 -20.27 36.50 41.10
N ASP A 407 -21.15 35.62 41.53
CA ASP A 407 -21.78 34.53 40.78
C ASP A 407 -23.22 34.84 40.36
N ASN A 408 -23.68 36.09 40.55
CA ASN A 408 -24.99 36.56 40.09
C ASN A 408 -25.12 36.33 38.56
N LYS A 409 -26.04 35.45 38.18
CA LYS A 409 -26.29 35.02 36.81
C LYS A 409 -26.59 36.20 35.87
N LEU A 410 -27.31 37.23 36.34
CA LEU A 410 -27.65 38.41 35.55
C LEU A 410 -26.41 39.28 35.28
N HIS A 411 -25.51 39.42 36.26
CA HIS A 411 -24.26 40.16 36.07
C HIS A 411 -23.33 39.45 35.08
N ILE A 412 -23.13 38.15 35.24
CA ILE A 412 -22.32 37.35 34.30
C ILE A 412 -22.94 37.35 32.89
N GLN A 413 -24.26 37.34 32.78
CA GLN A 413 -24.97 37.45 31.51
C GLN A 413 -24.84 38.82 30.85
N ALA A 414 -24.93 39.93 31.61
CA ALA A 414 -24.69 41.27 31.10
C ALA A 414 -23.25 41.42 30.57
N LEU A 415 -22.26 40.86 31.28
CA LEU A 415 -20.87 40.78 30.82
C LEU A 415 -20.72 39.94 29.54
N ASP A 416 -21.38 38.79 29.45
CA ASP A 416 -21.32 37.91 28.26
C ASP A 416 -21.88 38.61 27.00
N TYR A 417 -23.01 39.32 27.13
CA TYR A 417 -23.56 40.13 26.05
C TYR A 417 -22.69 41.34 25.71
N ARG A 418 -22.03 41.97 26.69
CA ARG A 418 -21.09 43.06 26.43
C ARG A 418 -19.84 42.58 25.68
N ALA A 419 -19.31 41.42 26.07
CA ALA A 419 -18.21 40.77 25.36
C ALA A 419 -18.62 40.37 23.93
N ALA A 420 -19.84 39.83 23.73
CA ALA A 420 -20.40 39.55 22.41
C ALA A 420 -20.57 40.81 21.56
N THR A 421 -20.96 41.94 22.17
CA THR A 421 -21.10 43.21 21.45
C THR A 421 -19.74 43.74 21.00
N PHE A 422 -18.69 43.62 21.82
CA PHE A 422 -17.32 43.95 21.39
C PHE A 422 -16.77 42.96 20.34
N GLU A 423 -17.16 41.68 20.39
CA GLU A 423 -16.86 40.69 19.36
C GLU A 423 -17.38 41.13 17.98
N ASP A 424 -18.64 41.57 17.89
CA ASP A 424 -19.26 42.00 16.63
C ASP A 424 -18.73 43.35 16.11
N ILE A 425 -18.33 44.26 17.00
CA ILE A 425 -17.62 45.50 16.63
C ILE A 425 -16.17 45.22 16.18
N LYS A 426 -15.66 43.98 16.36
CA LYS A 426 -14.26 43.53 16.12
C LYS A 426 -13.23 44.09 17.11
N GLU A 427 -13.69 44.57 18.27
CA GLU A 427 -12.88 45.06 19.39
C GLU A 427 -12.45 43.89 20.30
N LEU A 428 -11.67 42.95 19.75
CA LEU A 428 -11.39 41.66 20.38
C LEU A 428 -10.61 41.79 21.71
N GLU A 429 -9.74 42.79 21.86
CA GLU A 429 -9.02 43.08 23.10
C GLU A 429 -9.97 43.49 24.23
N ARG A 430 -11.06 44.19 23.90
CA ARG A 430 -12.08 44.58 24.88
C ARG A 430 -12.97 43.40 25.25
N ALA A 431 -13.33 42.57 24.27
CA ALA A 431 -14.04 41.31 24.49
C ALA A 431 -13.23 40.34 25.36
N GLN A 432 -11.91 40.22 25.14
CA GLN A 432 -11.00 39.40 25.95
C GLN A 432 -11.00 39.87 27.40
N LYS A 433 -10.82 41.19 27.66
CA LYS A 433 -10.82 41.75 29.02
C LYS A 433 -12.16 41.60 29.75
N ASP A 434 -13.30 41.51 29.04
CA ASP A 434 -14.59 41.16 29.65
C ASP A 434 -14.70 39.67 29.96
N ALA A 435 -14.20 38.80 29.09
CA ALA A 435 -14.19 37.35 29.31
C ALA A 435 -13.26 36.92 30.47
N GLU A 436 -12.08 37.54 30.57
CA GLU A 436 -11.16 37.39 31.71
C GLU A 436 -11.79 37.87 33.01
N TRP A 437 -12.58 38.95 32.96
CA TRP A 437 -13.28 39.46 34.13
C TRP A 437 -14.44 38.56 34.57
N MET A 438 -15.19 37.96 33.64
CA MET A 438 -16.17 36.90 33.96
C MET A 438 -15.51 35.72 34.69
N LEU A 439 -14.33 35.29 34.21
CA LEU A 439 -13.55 34.22 34.82
C LEU A 439 -13.02 34.58 36.21
N GLU A 440 -12.61 35.85 36.43
CA GLU A 440 -12.21 36.33 37.77
C GLU A 440 -13.40 36.38 38.75
N LEU A 441 -14.55 36.89 38.29
CA LEU A 441 -15.75 37.09 39.11
C LEU A 441 -16.39 35.77 39.54
N ALA A 442 -16.51 34.82 38.60
CA ALA A 442 -17.20 33.55 38.80
C ALA A 442 -16.41 32.34 38.21
N PRO A 443 -15.23 31.99 38.77
CA PRO A 443 -14.40 30.90 38.24
C PRO A 443 -15.00 29.50 38.36
N ARG A 444 -16.13 29.34 39.08
CA ARG A 444 -16.89 28.09 39.14
C ARG A 444 -17.97 27.99 38.04
N LEU A 445 -18.17 29.04 37.24
CA LEU A 445 -19.14 29.02 36.14
C LEU A 445 -18.45 28.76 34.79
N PRO A 446 -19.00 27.88 33.93
CA PRO A 446 -18.40 27.56 32.63
C PRO A 446 -18.46 28.73 31.63
N ASP A 447 -19.31 29.73 31.87
CA ASP A 447 -19.53 30.89 31.02
C ASP A 447 -18.25 31.68 30.71
N GLY A 448 -17.40 31.95 31.71
CA GLY A 448 -16.12 32.64 31.52
C GLY A 448 -15.16 31.86 30.63
N TYR A 449 -15.02 30.55 30.85
CA TYR A 449 -14.19 29.66 30.04
C TYR A 449 -14.69 29.55 28.59
N LEU A 450 -16.00 29.47 28.38
CA LEU A 450 -16.62 29.42 27.05
C LEU A 450 -16.37 30.73 26.28
N ARG A 451 -16.62 31.89 26.88
CA ARG A 451 -16.43 33.19 26.23
C ARG A 451 -14.95 33.48 25.97
N LEU A 452 -14.07 33.24 26.94
CA LEU A 452 -12.62 33.46 26.79
C LEU A 452 -12.04 32.55 25.71
N GLY A 453 -12.36 31.25 25.74
CA GLY A 453 -11.92 30.31 24.72
C GLY A 453 -12.43 30.66 23.31
N LYS A 454 -13.64 31.23 23.19
CA LYS A 454 -14.17 31.72 21.90
C LYS A 454 -13.38 32.93 21.38
N VAL A 455 -13.15 33.95 22.22
CA VAL A 455 -12.40 35.16 21.84
C VAL A 455 -10.95 34.81 21.48
N LEU A 456 -10.29 33.94 22.25
CA LEU A 456 -8.93 33.49 21.97
C LEU A 456 -8.83 32.73 20.64
N ARG A 457 -9.86 31.97 20.23
CA ARG A 457 -9.92 31.34 18.90
C ARG A 457 -10.01 32.39 17.78
N LEU A 458 -10.81 33.44 17.95
CA LEU A 458 -10.92 34.54 16.98
C LEU A 458 -9.59 35.31 16.86
N GLN A 459 -8.90 35.54 17.98
CA GLN A 459 -7.54 36.09 18.04
C GLN A 459 -6.44 35.11 17.56
N LYS A 460 -6.79 33.90 17.09
CA LYS A 460 -5.85 32.84 16.64
C LYS A 460 -4.90 32.31 17.73
N LYS A 461 -5.15 32.59 19.01
CA LYS A 461 -4.41 32.08 20.19
C LYS A 461 -4.86 30.65 20.57
N TYR A 462 -4.74 29.71 19.63
CA TYR A 462 -5.35 28.37 19.72
C TYR A 462 -4.86 27.51 20.90
N GLU A 463 -3.58 27.59 21.28
CA GLU A 463 -3.04 26.79 22.39
C GLU A 463 -3.57 27.30 23.74
N PHE A 464 -3.62 28.62 23.93
CA PHE A 464 -4.18 29.20 25.16
C PHE A 464 -5.69 28.92 25.25
N ALA A 465 -6.43 29.01 24.15
CA ALA A 465 -7.84 28.59 24.10
C ALA A 465 -8.03 27.12 24.52
N TRP A 466 -7.15 26.21 24.08
CA TRP A 466 -7.18 24.81 24.48
C TRP A 466 -6.94 24.62 25.99
N LYS A 467 -5.96 25.33 26.55
CA LYS A 467 -5.67 25.31 28.00
C LYS A 467 -6.82 25.87 28.84
N VAL A 468 -7.46 26.95 28.38
CA VAL A 468 -8.69 27.50 29.00
C VAL A 468 -9.83 26.47 28.98
N TYR A 469 -10.07 25.79 27.86
CA TYR A 469 -11.11 24.75 27.82
C TYR A 469 -10.80 23.53 28.68
N ASN A 470 -9.54 23.09 28.79
CA ASN A 470 -9.15 22.03 29.73
C ASN A 470 -9.45 22.44 31.18
N ALA A 471 -8.97 23.62 31.61
CA ALA A 471 -9.17 24.11 32.97
C ALA A 471 -10.66 24.25 33.34
N GLY A 472 -11.52 24.62 32.38
CA GLY A 472 -12.97 24.65 32.57
C GLY A 472 -13.61 23.26 32.72
N ILE A 473 -13.05 22.22 32.07
CA ILE A 473 -13.53 20.83 32.19
C ILE A 473 -13.02 20.19 33.49
N GLU A 474 -11.76 20.42 33.84
CA GLU A 474 -11.14 19.97 35.10
C GLU A 474 -11.94 20.49 36.30
N MET A 475 -12.19 21.80 36.37
CA MET A 475 -13.07 22.41 37.38
C MET A 475 -14.48 21.80 37.40
N GLY A 476 -15.05 21.47 36.23
CA GLY A 476 -16.36 20.83 36.12
C GLY A 476 -16.40 19.40 36.64
N ASN A 477 -15.31 18.64 36.48
CA ASN A 477 -15.17 17.28 37.00
C ASN A 477 -15.00 17.32 38.53
N ASP A 478 -14.09 18.16 39.04
CA ASP A 478 -13.78 18.30 40.47
C ASP A 478 -15.01 18.77 41.29
N HIS A 479 -15.95 19.46 40.66
CA HIS A 479 -17.20 19.93 41.27
C HIS A 479 -18.45 19.13 40.86
N HIS A 480 -18.29 17.95 40.25
CA HIS A 480 -19.40 17.04 39.88
C HIS A 480 -20.45 17.66 38.93
N GLN A 481 -20.07 18.64 38.10
CA GLN A 481 -20.96 19.33 37.15
C GLN A 481 -20.83 18.85 35.70
N ALA A 482 -20.08 17.78 35.45
CA ALA A 482 -19.72 17.28 34.12
C ALA A 482 -20.91 17.02 33.18
N GLU A 483 -22.08 16.66 33.71
CA GLU A 483 -23.28 16.37 32.91
C GLU A 483 -24.03 17.61 32.40
N SER A 484 -23.76 18.80 32.96
CA SER A 484 -24.49 20.02 32.64
C SER A 484 -24.31 20.43 31.16
N PRO A 485 -25.38 20.90 30.47
CA PRO A 485 -25.32 21.25 29.06
C PRO A 485 -24.21 22.25 28.67
N LYS A 486 -23.78 23.12 29.58
CA LYS A 486 -22.67 24.05 29.33
C LYS A 486 -21.29 23.38 29.37
N PHE A 487 -21.11 22.33 30.18
CA PHE A 487 -19.86 21.56 30.20
C PHE A 487 -19.75 20.62 28.99
N LYS A 488 -20.86 20.06 28.52
CA LYS A 488 -20.90 19.38 27.20
C LYS A 488 -20.46 20.33 26.07
N LYS A 489 -20.90 21.60 26.07
CA LYS A 489 -20.42 22.63 25.12
C LYS A 489 -18.91 22.91 25.26
N LEU A 490 -18.33 22.93 26.47
CA LEU A 490 -16.88 23.04 26.66
C LEU A 490 -16.13 21.85 26.03
N GLN A 491 -16.61 20.63 26.24
CA GLN A 491 -16.02 19.43 25.63
C GLN A 491 -16.06 19.50 24.09
N THR A 492 -17.20 19.85 23.49
CA THR A 492 -17.35 20.03 22.04
C THR A 492 -16.41 21.13 21.50
N ALA A 493 -16.31 22.28 22.19
CA ALA A 493 -15.42 23.38 21.79
C ALA A 493 -13.93 23.00 21.91
N ARG A 494 -13.58 22.12 22.85
CA ARG A 494 -12.22 21.60 23.05
C ARG A 494 -11.80 20.61 21.97
N GLN A 495 -12.67 19.67 21.56
CA GLN A 495 -12.30 18.54 20.69
C GLN A 495 -11.40 18.90 19.48
N PRO A 496 -11.72 19.88 18.61
CA PRO A 496 -10.88 20.20 17.45
C PRO A 496 -9.49 20.74 17.82
N LEU A 497 -9.32 21.27 19.04
CA LEU A 497 -8.01 21.69 19.56
C LEU A 497 -7.30 20.55 20.28
N HIS A 498 -8.04 19.64 20.94
CA HIS A 498 -7.49 18.54 21.71
C HIS A 498 -6.63 17.61 20.85
N THR A 499 -7.12 17.15 19.70
CA THR A 499 -6.37 16.31 18.75
C THR A 499 -5.07 16.98 18.27
N ARG A 500 -5.02 18.31 18.24
CA ARG A 500 -3.84 19.08 17.83
C ARG A 500 -2.79 19.21 18.94
N PHE A 501 -3.22 19.40 20.19
CA PHE A 501 -2.34 19.77 21.31
C PHE A 501 -2.10 18.66 22.36
N TYR A 502 -2.88 17.56 22.36
CA TYR A 502 -2.78 16.47 23.36
C TYR A 502 -1.63 15.46 23.10
N ARG A 503 -0.54 15.85 22.45
CA ARG A 503 0.54 14.92 22.09
C ARG A 503 1.44 14.61 23.29
N ARG A 504 1.17 13.52 24.01
CA ARG A 504 2.08 12.91 25.01
C ARG A 504 2.90 11.79 24.37
N ASP A 505 4.09 11.51 24.90
CA ASP A 505 4.92 10.37 24.48
C ASP A 505 4.35 9.05 25.06
N PRO A 506 3.99 8.06 24.24
CA PRO A 506 3.56 6.73 24.69
C PRO A 506 4.47 6.05 25.73
N LEU A 507 5.77 6.36 25.77
CA LEU A 507 6.69 5.80 26.77
C LEU A 507 6.51 6.36 28.19
N SER A 508 5.57 7.28 28.40
CA SER A 508 5.15 7.73 29.74
C SER A 508 4.16 6.78 30.43
N ASN A 509 3.75 5.68 29.78
CA ASN A 509 2.88 4.65 30.34
C ASN A 509 3.69 3.56 31.11
N PRO A 510 3.02 2.68 31.88
CA PRO A 510 3.69 1.53 32.51
C PRO A 510 4.33 0.57 31.48
N PRO A 511 5.48 -0.08 31.81
CA PRO A 511 6.21 -0.93 30.88
C PRO A 511 5.40 -2.06 30.25
N GLU A 512 4.46 -2.66 30.98
CA GLU A 512 3.63 -3.78 30.55
C GLU A 512 2.68 -3.36 29.42
N ILE A 513 2.12 -2.16 29.53
CA ILE A 513 1.26 -1.55 28.50
C ILE A 513 2.10 -1.24 27.26
N ILE A 514 3.31 -0.69 27.44
CA ILE A 514 4.23 -0.39 26.35
C ILE A 514 4.64 -1.67 25.60
N GLN A 515 5.02 -2.74 26.30
CA GLN A 515 5.34 -4.04 25.69
C GLN A 515 4.15 -4.62 24.91
N ARG A 516 2.95 -4.56 25.49
CA ARG A 516 1.74 -5.05 24.83
C ARG A 516 1.42 -4.26 23.56
N ILE A 517 1.58 -2.94 23.57
CA ILE A 517 1.46 -2.08 22.38
C ILE A 517 2.47 -2.50 21.30
N PHE A 518 3.75 -2.66 21.66
CA PHE A 518 4.78 -3.01 20.68
C PHE A 518 4.65 -4.44 20.12
N ASN A 519 4.12 -5.40 20.88
CA ASN A 519 3.85 -6.75 20.40
C ASN A 519 2.81 -6.80 19.25
N TYR A 520 1.94 -5.79 19.11
CA TYR A 520 0.99 -5.70 17.99
C TYR A 520 1.57 -5.00 16.74
N LEU A 521 2.81 -4.49 16.79
CA LEU A 521 3.44 -3.81 15.66
C LEU A 521 4.28 -4.77 14.83
N ASP A 522 4.23 -4.61 13.50
CA ASP A 522 5.09 -5.37 12.60
C ASP A 522 6.57 -4.97 12.76
N PHE A 523 7.47 -5.86 12.35
CA PHE A 523 8.92 -5.65 12.39
C PHE A 523 9.35 -4.34 11.70
N ALA A 524 8.73 -4.00 10.56
CA ALA A 524 9.01 -2.76 9.83
C ALA A 524 8.66 -1.50 10.65
N THR A 525 7.54 -1.53 11.37
CA THR A 525 7.13 -0.44 12.26
C THR A 525 7.99 -0.38 13.51
N LEU A 526 8.35 -1.51 14.13
CA LEU A 526 9.31 -1.56 15.24
C LEU A 526 10.65 -0.92 14.87
N VAL A 527 11.19 -1.21 13.68
CA VAL A 527 12.40 -0.55 13.15
C VAL A 527 12.20 0.96 13.00
N ARG A 528 11.05 1.44 12.52
CA ARG A 528 10.72 2.89 12.46
C ARG A 528 10.64 3.51 13.86
N CYS A 529 10.06 2.81 14.83
CA CYS A 529 9.96 3.26 16.23
C CYS A 529 11.36 3.51 16.85
N THR A 530 12.39 2.74 16.50
CA THR A 530 13.79 3.02 16.91
C THR A 530 14.37 4.34 16.37
N ARG A 531 13.66 5.04 15.47
CA ARG A 531 14.07 6.33 14.88
C ARG A 531 13.32 7.53 15.47
N VAL A 532 12.30 7.33 16.32
CA VAL A 532 11.49 8.40 16.92
C VAL A 532 12.32 9.26 17.88
N SER A 533 12.99 8.64 18.85
CA SER A 533 13.90 9.34 19.78
C SER A 533 14.99 8.42 20.32
N LYS A 534 15.99 9.01 21.01
CA LYS A 534 17.03 8.23 21.72
C LYS A 534 16.41 7.37 22.85
N GLY A 535 15.34 7.84 23.49
CA GLY A 535 14.61 7.09 24.53
C GLY A 535 13.89 5.87 23.94
N TRP A 536 13.15 6.07 22.85
CA TRP A 536 12.48 5.00 22.10
C TRP A 536 13.44 3.91 21.64
N ARG A 537 14.59 4.29 21.09
CA ARG A 537 15.63 3.32 20.72
C ARG A 537 16.13 2.54 21.93
N ARG A 538 16.46 3.22 23.04
CA ARG A 538 17.00 2.60 24.26
C ARG A 538 16.03 1.59 24.85
N TYR A 539 14.74 1.92 24.93
CA TYR A 539 13.70 1.03 25.42
C TYR A 539 13.54 -0.19 24.50
N LEU A 540 13.36 0.03 23.19
CA LEU A 540 13.18 -1.08 22.24
C LEU A 540 14.40 -2.01 22.13
N SER A 541 15.59 -1.54 22.49
CA SER A 541 16.82 -2.34 22.56
C SER A 541 17.22 -2.77 23.98
N SER A 542 16.37 -2.58 24.99
CA SER A 542 16.69 -2.95 26.38
C SER A 542 16.46 -4.44 26.63
N HIS A 543 17.07 -4.94 27.70
CA HIS A 543 16.80 -6.29 28.17
C HIS A 543 15.31 -6.44 28.52
N GLY A 544 14.73 -7.62 28.25
CA GLY A 544 13.30 -7.91 28.42
C GLY A 544 12.43 -7.63 27.19
N ASN A 545 12.95 -6.92 26.18
CA ASN A 545 12.25 -6.61 24.93
C ASN A 545 12.71 -7.46 23.74
N GLU A 546 13.53 -8.50 23.96
CA GLU A 546 14.09 -9.38 22.91
C GLU A 546 13.01 -10.08 22.08
N ARG A 547 11.86 -10.36 22.71
CA ARG A 547 10.72 -11.05 22.09
C ARG A 547 10.21 -10.31 20.84
N LEU A 548 10.31 -8.98 20.82
CA LEU A 548 9.93 -8.11 19.69
C LEU A 548 10.83 -8.33 18.45
N TRP A 549 12.02 -8.91 18.63
CA TRP A 549 13.06 -9.01 17.60
C TRP A 549 13.36 -10.46 17.18
N ARG A 550 12.54 -11.42 17.62
CA ARG A 550 12.68 -12.85 17.28
C ARG A 550 12.42 -13.18 15.81
N THR A 551 11.64 -12.34 15.13
CA THR A 551 11.33 -12.47 13.70
C THR A 551 11.93 -11.28 12.94
N LEU A 552 12.87 -11.56 12.03
CA LEU A 552 13.47 -10.58 11.14
C LEU A 552 12.84 -10.72 9.76
N LEU A 553 11.87 -9.85 9.46
CA LEU A 553 11.10 -9.88 8.21
C LEU A 553 11.55 -8.75 7.26
N PHE A 554 12.29 -9.11 6.22
CA PHE A 554 12.82 -8.20 5.21
C PHE A 554 11.96 -8.24 3.94
N THR A 555 10.87 -7.46 3.96
CA THR A 555 9.88 -7.44 2.86
C THR A 555 10.40 -6.79 1.58
N ASN A 556 9.77 -7.08 0.44
CA ASN A 556 10.01 -6.44 -0.87
C ASN A 556 9.93 -4.89 -0.88
N LYS A 557 9.34 -4.27 0.16
CA LYS A 557 9.28 -2.81 0.39
C LYS A 557 10.64 -2.18 0.79
N ILE A 558 11.72 -2.95 0.83
CA ILE A 558 13.09 -2.42 1.00
C ILE A 558 13.50 -1.70 -0.30
N PRO A 559 13.86 -0.41 -0.27
CA PRO A 559 14.33 0.28 -1.47
C PRO A 559 15.65 -0.31 -1.96
N ILE A 560 15.72 -0.69 -3.23
CA ILE A 560 16.90 -1.28 -3.91
C ILE A 560 18.20 -0.49 -3.63
N ASN A 561 18.08 0.84 -3.52
CA ASN A 561 19.20 1.77 -3.32
C ASN A 561 19.62 1.94 -1.85
N ARG A 562 18.90 1.37 -0.88
CA ARG A 562 19.19 1.45 0.56
C ARG A 562 19.03 0.09 1.26
N PRO A 563 19.74 -0.96 0.81
CA PRO A 563 19.69 -2.29 1.45
C PRO A 563 20.23 -2.24 2.89
N PRO A 564 19.80 -3.15 3.78
CA PRO A 564 20.34 -3.24 5.14
C PRO A 564 21.86 -3.48 5.13
N GLY A 565 22.60 -2.53 5.70
CA GLY A 565 24.05 -2.68 5.89
C GLY A 565 24.39 -3.69 7.00
N ILE A 566 25.54 -4.34 6.89
CA ILE A 566 26.03 -5.34 7.85
C ILE A 566 25.99 -4.85 9.30
N LYS A 567 26.39 -3.58 9.56
CA LYS A 567 26.34 -2.98 10.90
C LYS A 567 24.91 -2.86 11.46
N SER A 568 23.90 -2.74 10.60
CA SER A 568 22.49 -2.69 11.00
C SER A 568 21.96 -4.10 11.30
N ILE A 569 22.31 -5.09 10.48
CA ILE A 569 21.95 -6.51 10.70
C ILE A 569 22.51 -7.00 12.05
N LYS A 570 23.80 -6.75 12.32
CA LYS A 570 24.42 -7.08 13.63
C LYS A 570 23.70 -6.41 14.82
N LYS A 571 23.15 -5.21 14.65
CA LYS A 571 22.34 -4.53 15.69
C LYS A 571 20.98 -5.19 15.90
N LEU A 572 20.27 -5.54 14.83
CA LEU A 572 18.98 -6.23 14.94
C LEU A 572 19.12 -7.57 15.66
N ILE A 573 20.15 -8.35 15.31
CA ILE A 573 20.49 -9.61 16.01
C ILE A 573 20.87 -9.36 17.47
N SER A 574 21.50 -8.23 17.80
CA SER A 574 21.79 -7.88 19.20
C SER A 574 20.52 -7.52 20.00
N TYR A 575 19.48 -6.97 19.34
CA TYR A 575 18.22 -6.60 19.99
C TYR A 575 17.37 -7.83 20.37
N SER A 576 17.54 -8.97 19.70
CA SER A 576 16.93 -10.24 20.08
C SER A 576 17.75 -11.05 21.09
N GLY A 577 18.84 -10.49 21.62
CA GLY A 577 19.77 -11.24 22.48
C GLY A 577 20.47 -12.41 21.78
N ARG A 578 20.54 -12.41 20.44
CA ARG A 578 20.97 -13.55 19.58
C ARG A 578 20.00 -14.75 19.56
N ASP A 579 18.75 -14.57 20.01
CA ASP A 579 17.65 -15.55 19.94
C ASP A 579 16.69 -15.25 18.76
N VAL A 580 17.24 -14.96 17.56
CA VAL A 580 16.42 -14.87 16.35
C VAL A 580 15.93 -16.29 15.99
N ARG A 581 14.64 -16.42 15.74
CA ARG A 581 13.96 -17.69 15.42
C ARG A 581 13.46 -17.76 13.98
N GLN A 582 13.15 -16.61 13.39
CA GLN A 582 12.61 -16.56 12.03
C GLN A 582 13.35 -15.49 11.23
N ILE A 583 13.87 -15.85 10.07
CA ILE A 583 14.51 -14.95 9.11
C ILE A 583 13.79 -15.14 7.78
N ILE A 584 13.12 -14.09 7.31
CA ILE A 584 12.33 -14.10 6.07
C ILE A 584 12.82 -12.95 5.20
N ILE A 585 13.27 -13.25 3.99
CA ILE A 585 13.76 -12.27 3.00
C ILE A 585 12.96 -12.47 1.71
N ASP A 586 11.93 -11.64 1.50
CA ASP A 586 11.01 -11.72 0.36
C ASP A 586 11.68 -11.38 -0.98
N ASP A 587 12.80 -10.64 -0.93
CA ASP A 587 13.55 -10.20 -2.11
C ASP A 587 15.05 -10.08 -1.76
N ILE A 588 15.78 -11.18 -2.01
CA ILE A 588 17.23 -11.34 -1.83
C ILE A 588 18.00 -10.28 -2.62
N SER A 589 17.53 -9.94 -3.83
CA SER A 589 18.15 -8.98 -4.72
C SER A 589 18.04 -7.55 -4.17
N ARG A 590 16.87 -7.14 -3.66
CA ARG A 590 16.65 -5.86 -2.92
C ARG A 590 17.40 -5.81 -1.61
N PHE A 591 17.46 -6.93 -0.89
CA PHE A 591 18.27 -7.05 0.33
C PHE A 591 19.78 -6.94 0.03
N LYS A 592 20.18 -7.17 -1.23
CA LYS A 592 21.56 -7.39 -1.70
C LYS A 592 22.24 -8.40 -0.78
N LEU A 593 21.67 -9.59 -0.65
CA LEU A 593 22.28 -10.66 0.16
C LEU A 593 23.68 -10.93 -0.39
N THR A 594 24.64 -11.00 0.54
CA THR A 594 26.00 -11.39 0.22
C THR A 594 26.43 -12.52 1.15
N GLN A 595 27.49 -13.23 0.79
CA GLN A 595 28.08 -14.28 1.61
C GLN A 595 28.29 -13.81 3.06
N GLN A 596 28.85 -12.62 3.26
CA GLN A 596 29.04 -12.05 4.61
C GLN A 596 27.73 -11.79 5.36
N LYS A 597 26.67 -11.32 4.69
CA LYS A 597 25.37 -11.08 5.32
C LYS A 597 24.71 -12.40 5.73
N LEU A 598 24.75 -13.41 4.86
CA LEU A 598 24.23 -14.75 5.14
C LEU A 598 24.90 -15.33 6.39
N LEU A 599 26.24 -15.35 6.43
CA LEU A 599 26.98 -15.89 7.58
C LEU A 599 26.63 -15.17 8.88
N ILE A 600 26.48 -13.84 8.86
CA ILE A 600 26.10 -13.06 10.05
C ILE A 600 24.68 -13.39 10.52
N LEU A 601 23.75 -13.60 9.59
CA LEU A 601 22.37 -13.97 9.89
C LEU A 601 22.30 -15.38 10.52
N LEU A 602 23.01 -16.37 9.95
CA LEU A 602 23.00 -17.74 10.45
C LEU A 602 23.80 -17.87 11.76
N GLN A 603 25.07 -17.45 11.80
CA GLN A 603 25.93 -17.53 12.99
C GLN A 603 25.42 -16.68 14.16
N GLY A 604 24.66 -15.62 13.88
CA GLY A 604 24.05 -14.75 14.88
C GLY A 604 22.79 -15.32 15.55
N SER A 605 22.24 -16.43 15.04
CA SER A 605 20.88 -16.88 15.34
C SER A 605 20.86 -18.34 15.81
N LYS A 606 21.31 -18.59 17.04
CA LYS A 606 21.48 -19.96 17.58
C LYS A 606 20.18 -20.76 17.72
N SER A 607 19.04 -20.09 17.76
CA SER A 607 17.70 -20.69 17.86
C SER A 607 16.90 -20.56 16.57
N LEU A 608 17.54 -20.47 15.39
CA LEU A 608 16.83 -20.32 14.13
C LEU A 608 15.93 -21.54 13.86
N GLU A 609 14.63 -21.30 13.77
CA GLU A 609 13.56 -22.29 13.54
C GLU A 609 13.10 -22.24 12.07
N ARG A 610 13.02 -21.05 11.45
CA ARG A 610 12.53 -20.82 10.08
C ARG A 610 13.46 -19.91 9.27
N LEU A 611 13.84 -20.36 8.07
CA LEU A 611 14.61 -19.58 7.09
C LEU A 611 13.87 -19.53 5.76
N GLU A 612 13.57 -18.33 5.28
CA GLU A 612 12.95 -18.12 3.97
C GLU A 612 13.75 -17.09 3.15
N LEU A 613 14.10 -17.47 1.94
CA LEU A 613 14.89 -16.68 1.01
C LEU A 613 14.20 -16.72 -0.36
N LYS A 614 13.77 -15.55 -0.88
CA LYS A 614 13.07 -15.42 -2.17
C LYS A 614 13.77 -14.45 -3.13
N GLY A 615 13.86 -14.82 -4.41
CA GLY A 615 14.43 -14.02 -5.50
C GLY A 615 15.84 -14.43 -5.91
N SER A 616 16.44 -13.69 -6.86
CA SER A 616 17.72 -14.05 -7.46
C SER A 616 18.94 -13.62 -6.65
N VAL A 617 20.02 -14.39 -6.74
CA VAL A 617 21.35 -14.04 -6.22
C VAL A 617 22.42 -14.27 -7.30
N ASP A 618 23.26 -13.26 -7.51
CA ASP A 618 24.36 -13.33 -8.49
C ASP A 618 25.66 -13.90 -7.87
N GLU A 619 25.80 -13.81 -6.54
CA GLU A 619 26.91 -14.39 -5.77
C GLU A 619 26.61 -15.86 -5.45
N ASP A 620 27.63 -16.72 -5.59
CA ASP A 620 27.54 -18.12 -5.18
C ASP A 620 27.65 -18.21 -3.65
N LEU A 621 26.51 -18.43 -2.99
CA LEU A 621 26.42 -18.46 -1.53
C LEU A 621 26.83 -19.84 -1.00
N MET A 622 27.66 -19.84 0.05
CA MET A 622 28.15 -21.05 0.70
C MET A 622 27.86 -21.03 2.20
N ILE A 623 27.64 -22.20 2.79
CA ILE A 623 27.63 -22.35 4.25
C ILE A 623 28.89 -23.13 4.65
N PRO A 624 29.77 -22.59 5.51
CA PRO A 624 30.95 -23.31 5.97
C PRO A 624 30.51 -24.53 6.80
N ASP A 625 31.24 -25.64 6.68
CA ASP A 625 30.95 -26.90 7.40
C ASP A 625 31.32 -26.81 8.90
N THR A 626 30.63 -25.90 9.56
CA THR A 626 30.74 -25.56 10.98
C THR A 626 29.66 -26.33 11.73
N LYS A 627 30.07 -27.38 12.44
CA LYS A 627 29.13 -28.27 13.15
C LYS A 627 28.25 -27.48 14.12
N GLY A 628 26.93 -27.61 13.95
CA GLY A 628 25.92 -27.19 14.94
C GLY A 628 25.30 -25.81 14.78
N ILE A 629 25.44 -25.13 13.63
CA ILE A 629 24.90 -23.77 13.45
C ILE A 629 23.37 -23.73 13.25
N LEU A 630 22.72 -24.82 12.84
CA LEU A 630 21.29 -24.83 12.46
C LEU A 630 20.44 -25.95 13.12
N LYS A 631 20.82 -26.42 14.31
CA LYS A 631 20.18 -27.57 15.01
C LYS A 631 18.69 -27.46 15.35
N LYS A 632 18.05 -26.31 15.15
CA LYS A 632 16.61 -26.09 15.39
C LYS A 632 15.84 -25.74 14.12
N LEU A 633 16.51 -25.67 12.97
CA LEU A 633 15.92 -25.24 11.72
C LEU A 633 14.94 -26.32 11.23
N ASN A 634 13.65 -26.04 11.36
CA ASN A 634 12.56 -26.96 11.03
C ASN A 634 11.86 -26.60 9.72
N HIS A 635 12.01 -25.37 9.23
CA HIS A 635 11.44 -24.91 7.97
C HIS A 635 12.46 -24.16 7.11
N ILE A 636 12.61 -24.60 5.86
CA ILE A 636 13.39 -23.95 4.81
C ILE A 636 12.47 -23.66 3.62
N ALA A 637 12.42 -22.39 3.19
CA ALA A 637 11.81 -22.00 1.92
C ALA A 637 12.82 -21.24 1.04
N LEU A 638 12.98 -21.70 -0.19
CA LEU A 638 13.90 -21.16 -1.20
C LEU A 638 13.09 -20.92 -2.47
N GLN A 639 12.77 -19.67 -2.81
CA GLN A 639 11.76 -19.34 -3.82
C GLN A 639 12.29 -18.43 -4.93
N ASP A 640 11.85 -18.63 -6.17
CA ASP A 640 12.20 -17.81 -7.35
C ASP A 640 13.72 -17.58 -7.51
N ILE A 641 14.53 -18.54 -7.04
CA ILE A 641 15.98 -18.43 -7.08
C ILE A 641 16.42 -18.86 -8.49
N GLN A 642 16.83 -17.88 -9.30
CA GLN A 642 17.35 -18.14 -10.65
C GLN A 642 18.79 -18.68 -10.57
N ILE A 643 18.89 -19.96 -10.23
CA ILE A 643 20.15 -20.64 -10.01
C ILE A 643 20.97 -20.71 -11.30
N ARG A 644 22.07 -19.94 -11.34
CA ARG A 644 23.24 -20.25 -12.18
C ARG A 644 24.38 -20.89 -11.39
N LYS A 645 24.44 -20.67 -10.07
CA LYS A 645 25.40 -21.23 -9.10
C LYS A 645 24.72 -21.29 -7.73
N PHE A 646 24.40 -22.48 -7.21
CA PHE A 646 23.65 -22.61 -5.95
C PHE A 646 24.17 -23.74 -5.09
N HIS A 647 25.41 -23.56 -4.64
CA HIS A 647 26.05 -24.52 -3.77
C HIS A 647 25.61 -24.40 -2.29
N ILE A 648 24.65 -23.51 -1.96
CA ILE A 648 24.05 -23.35 -0.62
C ILE A 648 23.12 -24.50 -0.20
N LEU A 649 22.40 -25.14 -1.14
CA LEU A 649 21.32 -26.08 -0.81
C LEU A 649 21.81 -27.29 -0.02
N ASN A 650 22.77 -28.03 -0.57
CA ASN A 650 23.23 -29.28 0.03
C ASN A 650 23.88 -29.06 1.41
N PRO A 651 24.75 -28.03 1.62
CA PRO A 651 25.21 -27.64 2.96
C PRO A 651 24.09 -27.25 3.93
N LEU A 652 23.08 -26.51 3.48
CA LEU A 652 21.94 -26.11 4.32
C LEU A 652 21.13 -27.32 4.79
N LEU A 653 20.78 -28.22 3.86
CA LEU A 653 20.08 -29.47 4.17
C LEU A 653 20.92 -30.39 5.06
N LYS A 654 22.24 -30.51 4.80
CA LYS A 654 23.17 -31.31 5.62
C LYS A 654 23.29 -30.78 7.06
N GLN A 655 23.20 -29.47 7.29
CA GLN A 655 23.27 -28.88 8.63
C GLN A 655 21.94 -28.88 9.38
N ALA A 656 20.82 -28.99 8.68
CA ALA A 656 19.47 -29.02 9.24
C ALA A 656 18.84 -30.43 9.27
N SER A 657 19.55 -31.46 8.83
CA SER A 657 19.02 -32.81 8.57
C SER A 657 18.24 -33.43 9.73
N GLU A 658 18.74 -33.30 10.95
CA GLU A 658 18.11 -33.82 12.16
C GLU A 658 16.85 -33.04 12.57
N SER A 659 16.71 -31.76 12.20
CA SER A 659 15.63 -30.88 12.67
C SER A 659 14.60 -30.49 11.61
N LEU A 660 14.92 -30.68 10.32
CA LEU A 660 14.08 -30.23 9.21
C LEU A 660 12.77 -31.02 9.10
N GLN A 661 11.64 -30.31 9.15
CA GLN A 661 10.29 -30.87 9.02
C GLN A 661 9.61 -30.42 7.73
N SER A 662 9.95 -29.24 7.21
CA SER A 662 9.32 -28.64 6.04
C SER A 662 10.37 -28.04 5.10
N LEU A 663 10.32 -28.46 3.83
CA LEU A 663 11.21 -28.00 2.77
C LEU A 663 10.38 -27.54 1.57
N TYR A 664 10.56 -26.27 1.18
CA TYR A 664 10.01 -25.71 -0.04
C TYR A 664 11.15 -25.17 -0.92
N ILE A 665 11.24 -25.68 -2.15
CA ILE A 665 12.17 -25.26 -3.19
C ILE A 665 11.34 -24.84 -4.42
N ASN A 666 11.60 -23.66 -4.96
CA ASN A 666 11.11 -23.21 -6.27
C ASN A 666 12.32 -22.70 -7.08
N GLY A 667 12.64 -23.45 -8.14
CA GLY A 667 13.85 -23.34 -8.95
C GLY A 667 14.96 -24.32 -8.51
N LEU A 668 15.35 -25.23 -9.40
CA LEU A 668 16.40 -26.23 -9.22
C LEU A 668 17.69 -25.86 -9.98
N PRO A 669 18.87 -26.37 -9.55
CA PRO A 669 20.16 -26.02 -10.16
C PRO A 669 20.37 -26.55 -11.58
N GLN A 670 20.95 -25.71 -12.45
CA GLN A 670 21.45 -26.10 -13.77
C GLN A 670 22.93 -26.55 -13.70
N THR A 671 23.18 -27.84 -13.41
CA THR A 671 24.51 -28.45 -13.55
C THR A 671 24.56 -29.38 -14.76
N ALA A 672 25.12 -28.90 -15.86
CA ALA A 672 25.10 -29.55 -17.18
C ALA A 672 25.79 -30.94 -17.30
N LEU A 673 26.36 -31.46 -16.21
CA LEU A 673 27.00 -32.78 -16.15
C LEU A 673 26.26 -33.81 -15.28
N HIS A 674 25.40 -33.37 -14.34
CA HIS A 674 24.69 -34.27 -13.43
C HIS A 674 23.29 -33.72 -13.12
N ASN A 675 22.24 -34.49 -13.46
CA ASN A 675 20.84 -34.26 -13.07
C ASN A 675 20.57 -34.68 -11.61
N ASP A 676 21.59 -34.69 -10.75
CA ASP A 676 21.54 -35.33 -9.44
C ASP A 676 21.48 -34.30 -8.30
N LEU A 677 20.25 -34.00 -7.87
CA LEU A 677 20.02 -33.32 -6.60
C LEU A 677 20.29 -34.30 -5.45
N HIS A 678 21.51 -34.32 -4.95
CA HIS A 678 21.88 -35.17 -3.81
C HIS A 678 21.24 -34.67 -2.51
N PHE A 679 20.03 -35.16 -2.22
CA PHE A 679 19.42 -35.03 -0.90
C PHE A 679 20.26 -35.76 0.16
N PRO A 680 20.62 -35.11 1.28
CA PRO A 680 21.10 -35.82 2.46
C PRO A 680 19.95 -36.60 3.10
N ASP A 681 20.26 -37.43 4.10
CA ASP A 681 19.24 -38.10 4.91
C ASP A 681 18.47 -37.06 5.74
N LEU A 682 17.14 -36.98 5.51
CA LEU A 682 16.21 -36.03 6.14
C LEU A 682 15.11 -36.83 6.89
N PRO A 683 15.47 -37.53 7.99
CA PRO A 683 14.60 -38.51 8.64
C PRO A 683 13.29 -37.91 9.20
N ASN A 684 13.29 -36.62 9.53
CA ASN A 684 12.16 -35.92 10.17
C ASN A 684 11.32 -35.07 9.20
N LEU A 685 11.61 -35.10 7.89
CA LEU A 685 10.89 -34.31 6.89
C LEU A 685 9.45 -34.83 6.72
N GLN A 686 8.47 -33.93 6.90
CA GLN A 686 7.04 -34.21 6.79
C GLN A 686 6.41 -33.55 5.56
N TYR A 687 6.92 -32.39 5.13
CA TYR A 687 6.38 -31.60 4.03
C TYR A 687 7.48 -31.32 3.00
N LEU A 688 7.30 -31.78 1.76
CA LEU A 688 8.20 -31.49 0.65
C LEU A 688 7.42 -30.83 -0.49
N ARG A 689 7.82 -29.61 -0.84
CA ARG A 689 7.30 -28.85 -1.99
C ARG A 689 8.44 -28.52 -2.93
N VAL A 690 8.34 -28.97 -4.18
CA VAL A 690 9.30 -28.67 -5.24
C VAL A 690 8.57 -28.10 -6.44
N GLU A 691 8.93 -26.89 -6.85
CA GLU A 691 8.41 -26.23 -8.04
C GLU A 691 9.55 -25.88 -8.99
N GLU A 692 9.28 -25.97 -10.29
CA GLU A 692 10.19 -25.56 -11.33
C GLU A 692 9.42 -24.79 -12.41
N LEU A 693 10.09 -23.79 -12.99
CA LEU A 693 9.57 -23.00 -14.10
C LEU A 693 9.70 -23.81 -15.40
N ASN A 694 8.79 -23.61 -16.35
CA ASN A 694 8.90 -24.26 -17.66
C ASN A 694 10.21 -23.86 -18.35
N ARG A 695 11.16 -24.81 -18.47
CA ARG A 695 12.48 -24.64 -19.10
C ARG A 695 12.66 -25.59 -20.30
N PRO A 696 13.51 -25.28 -21.28
CA PRO A 696 13.72 -26.12 -22.47
C PRO A 696 14.26 -27.53 -22.15
N THR A 697 15.08 -27.65 -21.12
CA THR A 697 15.61 -28.92 -20.60
C THR A 697 15.14 -29.07 -19.14
N PRO A 698 14.04 -29.79 -18.87
CA PRO A 698 13.49 -29.89 -17.52
C PRO A 698 14.31 -30.86 -16.66
N PHE A 699 14.51 -30.49 -15.40
CA PHE A 699 15.18 -31.33 -14.41
C PHE A 699 14.32 -32.57 -14.11
N ARG A 700 14.85 -33.78 -14.31
CA ARG A 700 14.16 -35.04 -13.97
C ARG A 700 14.46 -35.45 -12.54
N LEU A 701 13.42 -35.61 -11.74
CA LEU A 701 13.53 -35.96 -10.33
C LEU A 701 13.21 -37.45 -10.12
N SER A 702 14.15 -38.20 -9.56
CA SER A 702 13.92 -39.62 -9.20
C SER A 702 13.19 -39.71 -7.86
N THR A 703 11.91 -40.10 -7.91
CA THR A 703 11.05 -40.33 -6.74
C THR A 703 11.70 -41.29 -5.73
N TRP A 704 12.27 -42.39 -6.24
CA TRP A 704 12.99 -43.39 -5.44
C TRP A 704 14.18 -42.78 -4.65
N ARG A 705 14.96 -41.91 -5.29
CA ARG A 705 16.11 -41.24 -4.65
C ARG A 705 15.69 -40.25 -3.56
N ILE A 706 14.46 -39.73 -3.56
CA ILE A 706 13.93 -38.94 -2.44
C ILE A 706 13.35 -39.84 -1.37
N ALA A 707 12.63 -40.90 -1.75
CA ALA A 707 11.91 -41.76 -0.81
C ALA A 707 12.82 -42.35 0.27
N HIS A 708 13.96 -42.94 -0.13
CA HIS A 708 14.93 -43.47 0.83
C HIS A 708 15.61 -42.42 1.73
N LYS A 709 15.55 -41.13 1.37
CA LYS A 709 16.06 -40.01 2.17
C LYS A 709 15.01 -39.35 3.08
N THR A 710 13.72 -39.65 2.89
CA THR A 710 12.61 -38.90 3.52
C THR A 710 11.51 -39.80 4.12
N PRO A 711 11.85 -40.76 5.02
CA PRO A 711 10.93 -41.81 5.44
C PRO A 711 9.67 -41.34 6.20
N CYS A 712 9.69 -40.14 6.79
CA CYS A 712 8.55 -39.59 7.53
C CYS A 712 7.63 -38.68 6.70
N LEU A 713 7.80 -38.63 5.37
CA LEU A 713 7.06 -37.70 4.51
C LEU A 713 5.54 -37.94 4.58
N GLN A 714 4.79 -36.85 4.80
CA GLN A 714 3.33 -36.85 4.88
C GLN A 714 2.67 -36.17 3.68
N GLN A 715 3.32 -35.14 3.13
CA GLN A 715 2.81 -34.38 1.99
C GLN A 715 3.91 -34.12 0.96
N LEU A 716 3.58 -34.43 -0.30
CA LEU A 716 4.44 -34.22 -1.46
C LEU A 716 3.72 -33.29 -2.46
N TYR A 717 4.31 -32.13 -2.74
CA TYR A 717 3.84 -31.20 -3.78
C TYR A 717 4.92 -31.00 -4.84
N LEU A 718 4.56 -31.22 -6.09
CA LEU A 718 5.45 -31.18 -7.25
C LEU A 718 4.79 -30.35 -8.35
N GLN A 719 5.48 -29.33 -8.88
CA GLN A 719 4.96 -28.49 -9.97
C GLN A 719 6.02 -28.22 -11.02
N GLY A 720 5.77 -28.58 -12.28
CA GLY A 720 6.71 -28.35 -13.40
C GLY A 720 7.93 -29.29 -13.41
N VAL A 721 7.96 -30.30 -12.54
CA VAL A 721 9.07 -31.25 -12.40
C VAL A 721 8.70 -32.61 -12.99
N PRO A 722 9.30 -33.05 -14.11
CA PRO A 722 9.17 -34.41 -14.59
C PRO A 722 9.80 -35.43 -13.64
N LEU A 723 9.17 -36.60 -13.55
CA LEU A 723 9.62 -37.72 -12.73
C LEU A 723 10.23 -38.81 -13.62
N SER A 724 11.31 -39.45 -13.16
CA SER A 724 11.90 -40.61 -13.83
C SER A 724 11.35 -41.93 -13.28
N ALA A 725 11.21 -42.92 -14.16
CA ALA A 725 10.69 -44.25 -13.86
C ALA A 725 11.78 -45.30 -13.53
N GLU A 726 12.99 -44.86 -13.16
CA GLU A 726 14.06 -45.77 -12.73
C GLU A 726 13.73 -46.39 -11.37
N ILE A 727 13.13 -47.59 -11.40
CA ILE A 727 12.79 -48.40 -10.23
C ILE A 727 13.75 -49.59 -10.21
N PRO A 728 14.53 -49.79 -9.12
CA PRO A 728 15.31 -51.02 -8.95
C PRO A 728 14.39 -52.24 -8.87
N THR A 729 14.80 -53.35 -9.51
CA THR A 729 13.94 -54.51 -9.81
C THR A 729 13.37 -55.28 -8.60
N ASP A 730 13.84 -55.00 -7.38
CA ASP A 730 13.54 -55.80 -6.18
C ASP A 730 12.91 -55.01 -5.01
N THR A 731 12.43 -53.78 -5.24
CA THR A 731 12.01 -52.87 -4.15
C THR A 731 10.63 -52.21 -4.33
N ARG A 732 9.80 -52.24 -3.28
CA ARG A 732 8.49 -51.57 -3.23
C ARG A 732 8.60 -50.15 -2.66
N LEU A 733 7.97 -49.18 -3.30
CA LEU A 733 7.93 -47.78 -2.83
C LEU A 733 7.13 -47.62 -1.51
N ASP A 734 6.19 -48.53 -1.26
CA ASP A 734 5.34 -48.64 -0.05
C ASP A 734 6.11 -48.76 1.27
N ASP A 735 7.35 -49.24 1.22
CA ASP A 735 8.21 -49.44 2.39
C ASP A 735 8.90 -48.14 2.82
N TYR A 736 9.06 -47.18 1.89
CA TYR A 736 9.81 -45.95 2.11
C TYR A 736 8.95 -44.76 2.49
N TRP A 737 7.67 -44.72 2.06
CA TRP A 737 6.73 -43.65 2.42
C TRP A 737 5.48 -44.16 3.15
N PRO A 738 5.63 -44.80 4.34
CA PRO A 738 4.52 -45.37 5.10
C PRO A 738 3.55 -44.32 5.68
N ARG A 739 3.88 -43.03 5.63
CA ARG A 739 3.11 -41.92 6.23
C ARG A 739 2.55 -40.93 5.22
N LEU A 740 2.71 -41.17 3.92
CA LEU A 740 2.24 -40.26 2.88
C LEU A 740 0.70 -40.24 2.87
N LYS A 741 0.15 -39.03 3.02
CA LYS A 741 -1.29 -38.74 3.11
C LYS A 741 -1.76 -37.76 2.04
N ALA A 742 -0.86 -36.96 1.45
CA ALA A 742 -1.21 -36.03 0.38
C ALA A 742 -0.19 -36.03 -0.76
N VAL A 743 -0.69 -36.10 -2.00
CA VAL A 743 0.10 -36.03 -3.23
C VAL A 743 -0.50 -34.97 -4.15
N THR A 744 0.30 -33.97 -4.51
CA THR A 744 -0.04 -32.96 -5.51
C THR A 744 1.02 -32.98 -6.60
N VAL A 745 0.64 -33.24 -7.84
CA VAL A 745 1.55 -33.23 -8.99
C VAL A 745 0.93 -32.41 -10.13
N ARG A 746 1.62 -31.37 -10.56
CA ARG A 746 1.22 -30.47 -11.64
C ARG A 746 2.35 -30.35 -12.66
N GLY A 747 2.05 -30.22 -13.95
CA GLY A 747 3.12 -30.05 -14.93
C GLY A 747 2.68 -29.66 -16.34
N PRO A 748 3.63 -29.64 -17.29
CA PRO A 748 3.41 -29.09 -18.63
C PRO A 748 2.45 -29.96 -19.46
N ASP A 749 1.91 -29.39 -20.54
CA ASP A 749 0.93 -30.05 -21.43
C ASP A 749 1.47 -31.26 -22.22
N HIS A 750 2.76 -31.59 -22.12
CA HIS A 750 3.36 -32.71 -22.83
C HIS A 750 3.56 -33.92 -21.90
N SER A 751 2.91 -35.03 -22.25
CA SER A 751 3.00 -36.31 -21.54
C SER A 751 4.36 -36.98 -21.75
N LEU A 752 5.13 -37.15 -20.67
CA LEU A 752 6.23 -38.12 -20.61
C LEU A 752 5.71 -39.41 -19.95
N PRO A 753 5.75 -40.58 -20.64
CA PRO A 753 5.22 -41.84 -20.10
C PRO A 753 5.79 -42.21 -18.72
N ASP A 754 7.09 -41.99 -18.51
CA ASP A 754 7.79 -42.23 -17.24
C ASP A 754 7.10 -41.53 -16.06
N THR A 755 6.79 -40.23 -16.23
CA THR A 755 6.14 -39.41 -15.19
C THR A 755 4.71 -39.87 -14.92
N ALA A 756 4.01 -40.27 -15.97
CA ALA A 756 2.66 -40.83 -15.93
C ALA A 756 2.61 -42.12 -15.08
N GLN A 757 3.53 -43.06 -15.31
CA GLN A 757 3.67 -44.29 -14.53
C GLN A 757 3.99 -44.00 -13.06
N THR A 758 4.94 -43.09 -12.79
CA THR A 758 5.31 -42.72 -11.42
C THR A 758 4.16 -42.05 -10.66
N ILE A 759 3.32 -41.24 -11.31
CA ILE A 759 2.13 -40.64 -10.67
C ILE A 759 1.14 -41.73 -10.23
N SER A 760 0.84 -42.71 -11.09
CA SER A 760 -0.04 -43.85 -10.76
C SER A 760 0.45 -44.64 -9.55
N GLN A 761 1.77 -44.89 -9.47
CA GLN A 761 2.38 -45.56 -8.33
C GLN A 761 2.27 -44.73 -7.05
N LEU A 762 2.49 -43.40 -7.12
CA LEU A 762 2.39 -42.49 -5.97
C LEU A 762 0.97 -42.37 -5.41
N THR A 763 -0.05 -42.37 -6.25
CA THR A 763 -1.45 -42.37 -5.78
C THR A 763 -1.86 -43.73 -5.23
N SER A 764 -1.29 -44.81 -5.75
CA SER A 764 -1.68 -46.19 -5.41
C SER A 764 -0.90 -46.79 -4.24
N LEU A 765 -0.01 -46.02 -3.58
CA LEU A 765 0.78 -46.51 -2.44
C LEU A 765 -0.10 -47.16 -1.38
N ARG A 766 0.25 -48.38 -0.95
CA ARG A 766 -0.51 -49.22 -0.01
C ARG A 766 -1.99 -49.39 -0.40
N GLY A 767 -2.29 -49.44 -1.70
CA GLY A 767 -3.65 -49.49 -2.24
C GLY A 767 -4.45 -48.18 -2.09
N GLY A 768 -3.76 -47.05 -1.92
CA GLY A 768 -4.35 -45.73 -1.70
C GLY A 768 -4.95 -45.53 -0.31
N ARG A 769 -4.92 -46.54 0.57
CA ARG A 769 -5.61 -46.52 1.88
C ARG A 769 -5.17 -45.41 2.82
N THR A 770 -3.91 -44.97 2.73
CA THR A 770 -3.38 -43.86 3.57
C THR A 770 -3.58 -42.48 2.95
N ILE A 771 -3.99 -42.40 1.68
CA ILE A 771 -4.03 -41.15 0.92
C ILE A 771 -5.36 -40.43 1.15
N GLN A 772 -5.28 -39.25 1.77
CA GLN A 772 -6.41 -38.36 2.05
C GLN A 772 -6.61 -37.30 0.95
N TYR A 773 -5.56 -36.90 0.23
CA TYR A 773 -5.60 -35.82 -0.76
C TYR A 773 -4.80 -36.15 -2.02
N ILE A 774 -5.45 -36.04 -3.19
CA ILE A 774 -4.85 -36.17 -4.51
C ILE A 774 -5.18 -34.91 -5.32
N ASP A 775 -4.18 -34.28 -5.96
CA ASP A 775 -4.37 -33.14 -6.87
C ASP A 775 -3.45 -33.30 -8.09
N ILE A 776 -4.04 -33.56 -9.26
CA ILE A 776 -3.34 -33.89 -10.51
C ILE A 776 -3.73 -32.89 -11.61
N ASP A 777 -2.71 -32.24 -12.17
CA ASP A 777 -2.86 -31.24 -13.22
C ASP A 777 -1.88 -31.51 -14.37
N PHE A 778 -2.25 -32.45 -15.24
CA PHE A 778 -1.54 -32.89 -16.45
C PHE A 778 -2.52 -33.31 -17.54
N ARG A 779 -2.16 -33.12 -18.82
CA ARG A 779 -2.85 -33.76 -19.96
C ARG A 779 -2.21 -35.11 -20.29
N TRP A 780 -3.05 -36.11 -20.52
CA TRP A 780 -2.66 -37.46 -20.94
C TRP A 780 -2.86 -37.64 -22.45
N LYS A 781 -2.03 -38.47 -23.10
CA LYS A 781 -2.09 -38.72 -24.56
C LYS A 781 -2.34 -40.16 -25.00
N SER A 782 -2.42 -41.14 -24.08
CA SER A 782 -2.85 -42.50 -24.47
C SER A 782 -4.38 -42.63 -24.45
N ASP A 783 -4.90 -43.55 -25.27
CA ASP A 783 -6.33 -43.91 -25.39
C ASP A 783 -6.95 -44.53 -24.12
N HIS A 784 -6.23 -44.56 -22.99
CA HIS A 784 -6.65 -45.29 -21.76
C HIS A 784 -6.82 -44.41 -20.52
N GLY A 785 -6.43 -43.14 -20.58
CA GLY A 785 -6.58 -42.16 -19.48
C GLY A 785 -5.62 -42.39 -18.31
N LEU A 786 -5.89 -41.76 -17.16
CA LEU A 786 -5.09 -41.95 -15.94
C LEU A 786 -5.45 -43.29 -15.28
N ASP A 787 -4.53 -44.26 -15.31
CA ASP A 787 -4.69 -45.55 -14.63
C ASP A 787 -4.44 -45.43 -13.12
N LEU A 788 -5.50 -45.09 -12.38
CA LEU A 788 -5.61 -45.51 -10.98
C LEU A 788 -5.82 -47.02 -10.96
N ILE A 789 -4.89 -47.79 -10.37
CA ILE A 789 -4.82 -49.25 -10.50
C ILE A 789 -6.15 -49.90 -10.08
N THR A 790 -6.90 -50.43 -11.05
CA THR A 790 -8.09 -51.22 -10.74
C THR A 790 -7.68 -52.69 -10.57
N PRO A 791 -8.45 -53.51 -9.81
CA PRO A 791 -8.18 -54.94 -9.66
C PRO A 791 -8.19 -55.74 -10.99
N SER A 792 -8.62 -55.11 -12.09
CA SER A 792 -8.64 -55.70 -13.43
C SER A 792 -7.29 -55.58 -14.14
N ASP A 793 -6.52 -54.53 -13.88
CA ASP A 793 -5.29 -54.21 -14.64
C ASP A 793 -4.09 -55.09 -14.20
N THR A 794 -4.13 -55.59 -12.96
CA THR A 794 -3.18 -56.57 -12.42
C THR A 794 -3.43 -58.02 -12.87
N LEU A 795 -4.56 -58.32 -13.52
CA LEU A 795 -4.83 -59.64 -14.12
C LEU A 795 -4.26 -59.79 -15.54
N SER A 796 -3.73 -58.71 -16.12
CA SER A 796 -3.13 -58.66 -17.45
C SER A 796 -1.59 -58.64 -17.45
N GLN A 797 -0.94 -58.76 -16.29
CA GLN A 797 0.50 -58.99 -16.18
C GLN A 797 0.75 -60.44 -15.74
N ASP A 798 1.82 -61.05 -16.26
CA ASP A 798 2.06 -62.51 -16.21
C ASP A 798 1.86 -63.14 -14.81
N PRO A 799 1.20 -64.31 -14.71
CA PRO A 799 0.87 -64.96 -13.43
C PRO A 799 2.08 -65.65 -12.74
N GLY A 800 3.29 -65.13 -12.95
CA GLY A 800 4.55 -65.74 -12.49
C GLY A 800 5.09 -65.26 -11.14
N ILE A 801 4.66 -64.09 -10.63
CA ILE A 801 5.25 -63.45 -9.43
C ILE A 801 4.19 -62.94 -8.44
N LEU A 802 3.12 -63.73 -8.23
CA LEU A 802 2.08 -63.47 -7.21
C LEU A 802 1.92 -64.65 -6.24
N THR A 803 3.03 -65.20 -5.77
CA THR A 803 3.06 -66.03 -4.55
C THR A 803 3.27 -65.15 -3.33
N THR A 804 2.59 -65.47 -2.22
CA THR A 804 2.81 -64.92 -0.87
C THR A 804 2.75 -63.39 -0.74
N ASP A 805 1.53 -62.82 -0.84
CA ASP A 805 0.81 -62.32 0.37
C ASP A 805 -0.29 -61.30 0.05
N GLY A 806 -1.54 -61.66 0.36
CA GLY A 806 -2.48 -60.71 0.99
C GLY A 806 -3.17 -59.63 0.16
N TYR A 807 -3.19 -59.66 -1.17
CA TYR A 807 -4.03 -58.75 -1.98
C TYR A 807 -5.52 -59.12 -1.90
N ASN A 808 -6.12 -58.78 -0.76
CA ASN A 808 -7.53 -58.98 -0.45
C ASN A 808 -8.41 -57.96 -1.22
N ASN A 809 -9.56 -58.41 -1.73
CA ASN A 809 -10.52 -57.66 -2.57
C ASN A 809 -11.26 -56.47 -1.88
N ASN A 810 -10.71 -55.89 -0.80
CA ASN A 810 -11.40 -54.90 0.04
C ASN A 810 -10.66 -53.56 0.08
N GLY A 811 -11.37 -52.44 -0.13
CA GLY A 811 -10.93 -51.11 0.32
C GLY A 811 -9.73 -50.53 -0.41
N GLN A 812 -9.95 -49.92 -1.58
CA GLN A 812 -9.01 -48.95 -2.15
C GLN A 812 -9.44 -47.52 -1.76
N TYR A 813 -8.47 -46.62 -1.52
CA TYR A 813 -8.71 -45.18 -1.26
C TYR A 813 -9.68 -44.82 -0.12
N THR A 814 -9.92 -45.71 0.84
CA THR A 814 -10.97 -45.60 1.89
C THR A 814 -10.96 -44.33 2.74
N ASP A 815 -9.82 -43.63 2.83
CA ASP A 815 -9.62 -42.43 3.63
C ASP A 815 -9.56 -41.15 2.78
N LEU A 816 -9.80 -41.24 1.47
CA LEU A 816 -9.70 -40.14 0.52
C LEU A 816 -10.77 -39.07 0.76
N ARG A 817 -10.34 -37.81 0.90
CA ARG A 817 -11.20 -36.66 1.23
C ARG A 817 -11.28 -35.65 0.08
N SER A 818 -10.25 -35.61 -0.77
CA SER A 818 -10.17 -34.72 -1.91
C SER A 818 -9.50 -35.40 -3.09
N LEU A 819 -10.21 -35.45 -4.22
CA LEU A 819 -9.65 -35.77 -5.52
C LEU A 819 -9.79 -34.53 -6.42
N ARG A 820 -8.68 -33.90 -6.81
CA ARG A 820 -8.64 -32.79 -7.76
C ARG A 820 -7.98 -33.22 -9.06
N LEU A 821 -8.66 -32.97 -10.16
CA LEU A 821 -8.27 -33.25 -11.54
C LEU A 821 -8.56 -31.99 -12.36
N SER A 822 -7.54 -31.39 -12.97
CA SER A 822 -7.73 -30.17 -13.79
C SER A 822 -7.60 -30.41 -15.30
N ARG A 823 -6.87 -31.46 -15.70
CA ARG A 823 -6.61 -31.81 -17.12
C ARG A 823 -6.54 -33.33 -17.38
N ALA A 824 -6.72 -34.14 -16.32
CA ALA A 824 -6.58 -35.59 -16.36
C ALA A 824 -7.96 -36.27 -16.28
N THR A 825 -8.46 -36.73 -17.42
CA THR A 825 -9.74 -37.46 -17.50
C THR A 825 -9.57 -38.89 -16.99
N ILE A 826 -10.50 -39.32 -16.13
CA ILE A 826 -10.63 -40.70 -15.63
C ILE A 826 -11.97 -41.26 -16.14
N PRO A 827 -12.00 -42.45 -16.76
CA PRO A 827 -13.25 -43.09 -17.17
C PRO A 827 -14.21 -43.27 -15.97
N PRO A 828 -15.49 -42.85 -16.05
CA PRO A 828 -16.40 -42.86 -14.90
C PRO A 828 -16.58 -44.24 -14.25
N LEU A 829 -16.54 -45.31 -15.03
CA LEU A 829 -16.59 -46.69 -14.53
C LEU A 829 -15.32 -47.10 -13.75
N LYS A 830 -14.13 -46.62 -14.14
CA LYS A 830 -12.90 -46.81 -13.35
C LYS A 830 -13.01 -46.00 -12.05
N LEU A 831 -13.46 -44.74 -12.12
CA LEU A 831 -13.60 -43.89 -10.95
C LEU A 831 -14.62 -44.43 -9.94
N ARG A 832 -15.72 -45.03 -10.40
CA ARG A 832 -16.71 -45.70 -9.54
C ARG A 832 -16.11 -46.84 -8.72
N LYS A 833 -15.25 -47.67 -9.32
CA LYS A 833 -14.54 -48.75 -8.61
C LYS A 833 -13.61 -48.21 -7.52
N VAL A 834 -12.95 -47.09 -7.82
CA VAL A 834 -11.97 -46.41 -6.93
C VAL A 834 -12.64 -45.69 -5.76
N LEU A 835 -13.74 -44.97 -6.00
CA LEU A 835 -14.38 -44.12 -4.98
C LEU A 835 -15.51 -44.81 -4.19
N GLY A 836 -15.94 -46.01 -4.58
CA GLY A 836 -17.13 -46.68 -4.03
C GLY A 836 -17.15 -46.77 -2.51
N ASP A 837 -16.09 -47.29 -1.90
CA ASP A 837 -15.99 -47.45 -0.44
C ASP A 837 -15.94 -46.09 0.28
N THR A 838 -15.29 -45.10 -0.34
CA THR A 838 -15.10 -43.74 0.21
C THR A 838 -16.40 -42.93 0.23
N LEU A 839 -17.23 -43.11 -0.80
CA LEU A 839 -18.55 -42.50 -0.93
C LEU A 839 -19.56 -43.19 0.01
N ALA A 840 -19.52 -44.52 0.10
CA ALA A 840 -20.30 -45.26 1.09
C ALA A 840 -19.98 -44.81 2.54
N ALA A 841 -18.72 -44.48 2.80
CA ALA A 841 -18.27 -43.91 4.09
C ALA A 841 -18.51 -42.39 4.23
N GLN A 842 -19.04 -41.69 3.21
CA GLN A 842 -19.23 -40.23 3.15
C GLN A 842 -17.96 -39.40 3.47
N ARG A 843 -16.78 -39.95 3.18
CA ARG A 843 -15.47 -39.35 3.50
C ARG A 843 -14.96 -38.39 2.44
N LEU A 844 -15.38 -38.55 1.19
CA LEU A 844 -15.03 -37.66 0.09
C LEU A 844 -15.79 -36.32 0.24
N HIS A 845 -15.07 -35.19 0.24
CA HIS A 845 -15.65 -33.85 0.37
C HIS A 845 -15.40 -32.96 -0.85
N THR A 846 -14.35 -33.25 -1.62
CA THR A 846 -13.95 -32.54 -2.83
C THR A 846 -13.76 -33.54 -3.97
N LEU A 847 -14.40 -33.26 -5.11
CA LEU A 847 -14.24 -34.02 -6.34
C LEU A 847 -14.20 -33.08 -7.55
N ASP A 848 -13.05 -32.94 -8.21
CA ASP A 848 -12.95 -32.21 -9.47
C ASP A 848 -12.95 -33.20 -10.66
N ILE A 849 -13.69 -32.87 -11.71
CA ILE A 849 -13.90 -33.68 -12.92
C ILE A 849 -13.33 -32.93 -14.14
N ALA A 850 -12.44 -33.59 -14.87
CA ALA A 850 -11.85 -33.10 -16.12
C ALA A 850 -12.42 -33.90 -17.32
N PHE A 851 -13.09 -33.22 -18.22
CA PHE A 851 -13.90 -33.83 -19.27
C PHE A 851 -13.08 -34.20 -20.52
N PRO A 852 -13.51 -35.22 -21.28
CA PRO A 852 -12.92 -35.53 -22.58
C PRO A 852 -13.35 -34.51 -23.64
N LEU A 853 -12.43 -34.20 -24.56
CA LEU A 853 -12.71 -33.39 -25.74
C LEU A 853 -13.34 -34.24 -26.86
N ASP A 854 -14.16 -33.63 -27.70
CA ASP A 854 -14.78 -34.29 -28.85
C ASP A 854 -13.72 -34.77 -29.85
N HIS A 855 -13.91 -35.98 -30.40
CA HIS A 855 -13.08 -36.48 -31.48
C HIS A 855 -13.39 -35.74 -32.79
N ARG A 856 -12.41 -35.65 -33.70
CA ARG A 856 -12.57 -34.92 -34.97
C ARG A 856 -13.73 -35.51 -35.80
N GLY A 857 -14.79 -34.73 -35.96
CA GLY A 857 -16.01 -35.12 -36.71
C GLY A 857 -17.21 -35.49 -35.84
N ALA A 858 -17.08 -35.54 -34.51
CA ALA A 858 -18.20 -35.72 -33.60
C ALA A 858 -19.14 -34.49 -33.58
N PRO A 859 -20.43 -34.67 -33.24
CA PRO A 859 -21.30 -33.56 -32.87
C PRO A 859 -20.74 -32.80 -31.66
N GLU A 860 -20.80 -31.47 -31.69
CA GLU A 860 -20.23 -30.63 -30.64
C GLU A 860 -20.85 -30.92 -29.26
N GLY A 861 -19.98 -31.17 -28.29
CA GLY A 861 -20.32 -31.45 -26.91
C GLY A 861 -20.89 -32.84 -26.64
N SER A 862 -20.86 -33.74 -27.63
CA SER A 862 -21.31 -35.13 -27.46
C SER A 862 -20.47 -35.89 -26.44
N ALA A 863 -19.14 -35.72 -26.44
CA ALA A 863 -18.24 -36.42 -25.52
C ALA A 863 -18.45 -35.99 -24.06
N SER A 864 -18.58 -34.69 -23.78
CA SER A 864 -18.85 -34.20 -22.42
C SER A 864 -20.27 -34.54 -21.95
N THR A 865 -21.25 -34.60 -22.87
CA THR A 865 -22.63 -34.99 -22.58
C THR A 865 -22.71 -36.47 -22.15
N GLN A 866 -22.07 -37.37 -22.90
CA GLN A 866 -21.96 -38.77 -22.49
C GLN A 866 -21.23 -38.90 -21.15
N HIS A 867 -20.10 -38.19 -21.00
CA HIS A 867 -19.28 -38.28 -19.79
C HIS A 867 -20.03 -37.86 -18.51
N ILE A 868 -20.90 -36.84 -18.56
CA ILE A 868 -21.70 -36.44 -17.39
C ILE A 868 -22.88 -37.38 -17.09
N GLN A 869 -23.43 -38.04 -18.12
CA GLN A 869 -24.48 -39.05 -17.95
C GLN A 869 -23.94 -40.33 -17.29
N ASP A 870 -22.70 -40.72 -17.62
CA ASP A 870 -21.99 -41.87 -17.04
C ASP A 870 -21.68 -41.71 -15.53
N TYR A 871 -21.80 -40.49 -14.98
CA TYR A 871 -21.69 -40.20 -13.54
C TYR A 871 -23.01 -40.34 -12.75
N TRP A 872 -24.01 -41.04 -13.29
CA TRP A 872 -25.31 -41.27 -12.62
C TRP A 872 -25.20 -41.79 -11.16
N TRP A 873 -24.14 -42.54 -10.86
CA TRP A 873 -23.86 -43.16 -9.55
C TRP A 873 -23.32 -42.18 -8.49
N LEU A 874 -22.98 -40.94 -8.85
CA LEU A 874 -22.63 -39.88 -7.90
C LEU A 874 -23.85 -39.06 -7.43
N ARG A 875 -24.97 -39.14 -8.15
CA ARG A 875 -26.16 -38.33 -7.86
C ARG A 875 -26.75 -38.71 -6.49
N GLY A 876 -27.04 -37.71 -5.66
CA GLY A 876 -27.55 -37.91 -4.30
C GLY A 876 -26.49 -38.09 -3.21
N ASP A 877 -25.19 -37.95 -3.52
CA ASP A 877 -24.16 -38.04 -2.49
C ASP A 877 -24.21 -36.88 -1.48
N HIS A 878 -24.14 -37.21 -0.19
CA HIS A 878 -24.20 -36.26 0.92
C HIS A 878 -22.81 -35.83 1.45
N GLY A 879 -21.72 -36.51 1.05
CA GLY A 879 -20.36 -36.21 1.50
C GLY A 879 -19.73 -35.03 0.74
N ILE A 880 -19.95 -34.98 -0.57
CA ILE A 880 -19.37 -33.99 -1.48
C ILE A 880 -19.92 -32.58 -1.19
N ARG A 881 -19.00 -31.63 -0.96
CA ARG A 881 -19.30 -30.20 -0.72
C ARG A 881 -18.65 -29.26 -1.73
N CYS A 882 -17.66 -29.75 -2.47
CA CYS A 882 -16.93 -28.97 -3.46
C CYS A 882 -16.76 -29.78 -4.75
N ILE A 883 -17.15 -29.20 -5.90
CA ILE A 883 -16.96 -29.81 -7.22
C ILE A 883 -16.20 -28.87 -8.16
N GLY A 884 -15.08 -29.34 -8.70
CA GLY A 884 -14.39 -28.69 -9.81
C GLY A 884 -14.81 -29.29 -11.17
N LEU A 885 -14.87 -28.46 -12.21
CA LEU A 885 -15.30 -28.83 -13.56
C LEU A 885 -14.37 -28.17 -14.58
N SER A 886 -13.72 -28.97 -15.42
CA SER A 886 -12.69 -28.49 -16.36
C SER A 886 -12.68 -29.22 -17.70
N GLU A 887 -12.12 -28.56 -18.73
CA GLU A 887 -11.99 -29.06 -20.11
C GLU A 887 -13.32 -29.48 -20.79
N PHE A 888 -14.48 -29.07 -20.28
CA PHE A 888 -15.79 -29.46 -20.84
C PHE A 888 -16.22 -28.59 -22.04
N ARG A 889 -16.95 -29.20 -22.97
CA ARG A 889 -17.75 -28.52 -24.00
C ARG A 889 -19.11 -29.19 -24.09
N PHE A 890 -20.19 -28.43 -23.93
CA PHE A 890 -21.57 -28.91 -24.13
C PHE A 890 -22.16 -28.20 -25.36
N LEU A 891 -23.33 -28.65 -25.80
CA LEU A 891 -24.03 -28.09 -26.96
C LEU A 891 -24.20 -26.56 -26.85
N ALA A 892 -23.88 -25.84 -27.93
CA ALA A 892 -24.11 -24.41 -28.04
C ALA A 892 -25.63 -24.07 -28.05
N TYR A 893 -26.02 -23.02 -27.31
CA TYR A 893 -27.40 -22.49 -27.24
C TYR A 893 -28.50 -23.55 -27.00
N PRO A 894 -28.50 -24.23 -25.83
CA PRO A 894 -29.60 -25.10 -25.43
C PRO A 894 -30.95 -24.34 -25.47
N LYS A 895 -31.96 -24.97 -26.07
CA LYS A 895 -33.30 -24.41 -26.27
C LYS A 895 -34.23 -24.62 -25.07
N THR A 896 -33.93 -25.61 -24.24
CA THR A 896 -34.65 -25.93 -23.00
C THR A 896 -33.67 -26.12 -21.86
N ASP A 897 -34.11 -25.91 -20.61
CA ASP A 897 -33.28 -26.17 -19.43
C ASP A 897 -32.92 -27.67 -19.32
N ASP A 898 -33.75 -28.57 -19.86
CA ASP A 898 -33.49 -30.01 -19.92
C ASP A 898 -32.33 -30.40 -20.87
N GLU A 899 -31.97 -29.55 -21.84
CA GLU A 899 -30.76 -29.72 -22.65
C GLU A 899 -29.48 -29.32 -21.86
N MET A 900 -29.62 -28.67 -20.70
CA MET A 900 -28.51 -28.35 -19.79
C MET A 900 -28.30 -29.47 -18.76
N TYR A 901 -27.49 -30.47 -19.11
CA TYR A 901 -27.21 -31.62 -18.22
C TYR A 901 -26.50 -31.24 -16.90
N LEU A 902 -25.73 -30.16 -16.88
CA LEU A 902 -24.87 -29.80 -15.74
C LEU A 902 -25.63 -29.20 -14.53
N PRO A 903 -26.56 -28.24 -14.67
CA PRO A 903 -27.43 -27.78 -13.58
C PRO A 903 -28.13 -28.94 -12.85
N GLY A 904 -28.80 -29.83 -13.59
CA GLY A 904 -29.52 -30.97 -13.03
C GLY A 904 -28.61 -32.06 -12.43
N PHE A 905 -27.32 -32.10 -12.80
CA PHE A 905 -26.31 -32.92 -12.12
C PHE A 905 -25.89 -32.29 -10.80
N LEU A 906 -25.52 -31.01 -10.80
CA LEU A 906 -25.06 -30.29 -9.60
C LEU A 906 -26.17 -30.12 -8.54
N ALA A 907 -27.43 -29.96 -8.97
CA ALA A 907 -28.60 -29.93 -8.09
C ALA A 907 -28.82 -31.24 -7.30
N SER A 908 -28.25 -32.35 -7.76
CA SER A 908 -28.41 -33.65 -7.09
C SER A 908 -27.53 -33.84 -5.83
N PHE A 909 -26.65 -32.88 -5.51
CA PHE A 909 -25.76 -32.92 -4.35
C PHE A 909 -26.30 -32.01 -3.23
N PRO A 910 -26.99 -32.55 -2.20
CA PRO A 910 -27.69 -31.75 -1.19
C PRO A 910 -26.78 -30.85 -0.33
N ASN A 911 -25.49 -31.20 -0.21
CA ASN A 911 -24.50 -30.46 0.60
C ASN A 911 -23.46 -29.70 -0.24
N LEU A 912 -23.72 -29.46 -1.53
CA LEU A 912 -22.80 -28.74 -2.42
C LEU A 912 -22.73 -27.25 -2.08
N GLU A 913 -21.59 -26.79 -1.56
CA GLU A 913 -21.38 -25.40 -1.12
C GLU A 913 -20.48 -24.60 -2.08
N VAL A 914 -19.58 -25.26 -2.81
CA VAL A 914 -18.55 -24.61 -3.61
C VAL A 914 -18.44 -25.29 -4.97
N ILE A 915 -18.36 -24.48 -6.03
CA ILE A 915 -17.93 -24.97 -7.35
C ILE A 915 -16.74 -24.19 -7.91
N GLU A 916 -15.93 -24.87 -8.70
CA GLU A 916 -14.87 -24.30 -9.54
C GLU A 916 -15.17 -24.68 -10.99
N ILE A 917 -15.54 -23.71 -11.84
CA ILE A 917 -16.06 -23.99 -13.19
C ILE A 917 -15.27 -23.23 -14.26
N ASN A 918 -14.39 -23.95 -14.96
CA ASN A 918 -13.37 -23.37 -15.82
C ASN A 918 -13.15 -24.22 -17.09
N SER A 919 -13.62 -23.75 -18.24
CA SER A 919 -13.28 -24.35 -19.54
C SER A 919 -12.70 -23.30 -20.48
N SER A 920 -11.69 -23.69 -21.26
CA SER A 920 -11.12 -22.89 -22.35
C SER A 920 -11.86 -23.08 -23.68
N HIS A 921 -12.76 -24.06 -23.74
CA HIS A 921 -13.48 -24.47 -24.96
C HIS A 921 -14.90 -23.89 -25.03
N TYR A 922 -15.28 -23.02 -24.10
CA TYR A 922 -16.66 -22.54 -23.91
C TYR A 922 -16.73 -21.01 -24.05
N ASP A 923 -17.73 -20.49 -24.78
CA ASP A 923 -17.91 -19.04 -24.92
C ASP A 923 -18.34 -18.38 -23.59
N GLN A 924 -17.95 -17.12 -23.40
CA GLN A 924 -18.18 -16.40 -22.15
C GLN A 924 -19.68 -16.11 -21.88
N ARG A 925 -20.47 -15.85 -22.92
CA ARG A 925 -21.92 -15.63 -22.81
C ARG A 925 -22.64 -16.94 -22.54
N GLU A 926 -22.25 -18.00 -23.25
CA GLU A 926 -22.81 -19.34 -23.04
C GLU A 926 -22.51 -19.83 -21.61
N LEU A 927 -21.27 -19.68 -21.14
CA LEU A 927 -20.88 -20.09 -19.78
C LEU A 927 -21.57 -19.23 -18.70
N CYS A 928 -21.71 -17.93 -18.93
CA CYS A 928 -22.51 -17.06 -18.04
C CYS A 928 -23.96 -17.55 -17.93
N THR A 929 -24.55 -18.02 -19.04
CA THR A 929 -25.92 -18.57 -19.07
C THR A 929 -26.00 -19.90 -18.31
N MET A 930 -25.01 -20.79 -18.51
CA MET A 930 -24.89 -22.06 -17.78
C MET A 930 -24.77 -21.85 -16.26
N ILE A 931 -23.95 -20.89 -15.81
CA ILE A 931 -23.80 -20.59 -14.38
C ILE A 931 -25.08 -19.97 -13.80
N ASP A 932 -25.79 -19.11 -14.55
CA ASP A 932 -27.10 -18.58 -14.14
C ASP A 932 -28.16 -19.69 -14.00
N ALA A 933 -28.13 -20.71 -14.86
CA ALA A 933 -28.96 -21.92 -14.70
C ALA A 933 -28.58 -22.73 -13.45
N ILE A 934 -27.28 -22.96 -13.20
CA ILE A 934 -26.78 -23.65 -11.99
C ILE A 934 -27.25 -22.91 -10.72
N LEU A 935 -27.15 -21.58 -10.70
CA LEU A 935 -27.56 -20.72 -9.57
C LEU A 935 -29.05 -20.80 -9.22
N LYS A 936 -29.91 -21.20 -10.16
CA LYS A 936 -31.36 -21.35 -9.91
C LYS A 936 -31.72 -22.68 -9.24
N VAL A 937 -30.87 -23.69 -9.38
CA VAL A 937 -31.15 -25.08 -8.95
C VAL A 937 -30.19 -25.59 -7.86
N THR A 938 -29.30 -24.74 -7.34
CA THR A 938 -28.32 -25.10 -6.31
C THR A 938 -28.28 -24.08 -5.17
N HIS A 939 -27.77 -24.47 -4.00
CA HIS A 939 -27.62 -23.63 -2.82
C HIS A 939 -26.15 -23.32 -2.50
N LEU A 940 -25.44 -22.85 -3.53
CA LEU A 940 -24.01 -22.57 -3.45
C LEU A 940 -23.70 -21.39 -2.52
N LYS A 941 -22.54 -21.44 -1.86
CA LYS A 941 -21.94 -20.32 -1.12
C LYS A 941 -20.88 -19.60 -1.94
N LYS A 942 -20.10 -20.33 -2.75
CA LYS A 942 -18.98 -19.76 -3.54
C LYS A 942 -18.87 -20.35 -4.94
N ILE A 943 -18.49 -19.51 -5.90
CA ILE A 943 -18.17 -19.91 -7.28
C ILE A 943 -16.78 -19.37 -7.64
N TYR A 944 -15.86 -20.26 -7.99
CA TYR A 944 -14.55 -19.92 -8.54
C TYR A 944 -14.60 -20.04 -10.07
N GLN A 945 -14.26 -18.97 -10.79
CA GLN A 945 -14.20 -18.99 -12.26
C GLN A 945 -13.15 -18.02 -12.81
N LYS A 946 -12.54 -18.36 -13.96
CA LYS A 946 -11.56 -17.55 -14.71
C LYS A 946 -11.82 -17.44 -16.21
N THR A 947 -12.98 -17.89 -16.69
CA THR A 947 -13.34 -17.88 -18.13
C THR A 947 -14.21 -16.67 -18.51
N VAL A 948 -15.21 -16.32 -17.69
CA VAL A 948 -16.16 -15.22 -17.97
C VAL A 948 -15.57 -13.87 -17.56
N LEU A 949 -15.36 -12.99 -18.54
CA LEU A 949 -14.71 -11.67 -18.40
C LEU A 949 -15.67 -10.52 -18.75
N GLY A 950 -15.21 -9.27 -18.48
CA GLY A 950 -15.89 -8.03 -18.87
C GLY A 950 -17.36 -7.94 -18.45
N ASP A 951 -18.20 -7.36 -19.30
CA ASP A 951 -19.63 -7.13 -19.07
C ASP A 951 -20.41 -8.39 -18.66
N TRP A 952 -20.00 -9.57 -19.14
CA TRP A 952 -20.62 -10.85 -18.76
C TRP A 952 -20.28 -11.24 -17.32
N ARG A 953 -19.08 -10.93 -16.86
CA ARG A 953 -18.70 -11.09 -15.45
C ARG A 953 -19.48 -10.15 -14.54
N ASP A 954 -19.76 -8.93 -14.98
CA ASP A 954 -20.56 -7.98 -14.19
C ASP A 954 -22.02 -8.44 -14.09
N LYS A 955 -22.61 -8.93 -15.19
CA LYS A 955 -23.94 -9.59 -15.18
C LYS A 955 -23.98 -10.81 -14.26
N LEU A 956 -22.95 -11.67 -14.32
CA LEU A 956 -22.84 -12.84 -13.46
C LEU A 956 -22.70 -12.45 -11.98
N SER A 957 -21.91 -11.40 -11.68
CA SER A 957 -21.73 -10.85 -10.34
C SER A 957 -23.05 -10.34 -9.75
N GLU A 958 -23.91 -9.74 -10.58
CA GLU A 958 -25.25 -9.31 -10.17
C GLU A 958 -26.19 -10.51 -9.93
N ALA A 959 -26.11 -11.56 -10.74
CA ALA A 959 -26.87 -12.79 -10.55
C ALA A 959 -26.47 -13.52 -9.25
N THR A 960 -25.16 -13.69 -8.99
CA THR A 960 -24.66 -14.31 -7.76
C THR A 960 -25.03 -13.47 -6.53
N ARG A 961 -24.95 -12.13 -6.62
CA ARG A 961 -25.32 -11.21 -5.54
C ARG A 961 -26.80 -11.34 -5.12
N LYS A 962 -27.70 -11.56 -6.08
CA LYS A 962 -29.14 -11.78 -5.81
C LYS A 962 -29.40 -13.08 -5.04
N GLN A 963 -28.60 -14.12 -5.27
CA GLN A 963 -28.69 -15.41 -4.58
C GLN A 963 -27.78 -15.53 -3.34
N GLY A 964 -27.06 -14.46 -2.95
CA GLY A 964 -26.16 -14.46 -1.80
C GLY A 964 -24.85 -15.23 -1.99
N VAL A 965 -24.47 -15.52 -3.24
CA VAL A 965 -23.30 -16.35 -3.59
C VAL A 965 -22.06 -15.47 -3.83
N GLU A 966 -20.91 -15.88 -3.27
CA GLU A 966 -19.63 -15.19 -3.47
C GLU A 966 -18.98 -15.62 -4.80
N LEU A 967 -18.92 -14.72 -5.79
CA LEU A 967 -18.20 -14.93 -7.04
C LEU A 967 -16.73 -14.53 -6.91
N ILE A 968 -15.83 -15.51 -7.03
CA ILE A 968 -14.39 -15.35 -6.88
C ILE A 968 -13.71 -15.55 -8.24
N TRP A 969 -12.83 -14.63 -8.59
CA TRP A 969 -12.02 -14.71 -9.81
C TRP A 969 -10.77 -15.57 -9.60
N GLY A 970 -10.56 -16.54 -10.49
CA GLY A 970 -9.40 -17.44 -10.46
C GLY A 970 -9.74 -18.88 -10.08
N ASP A 971 -8.69 -19.69 -9.94
CA ASP A 971 -8.79 -21.08 -9.48
C ASP A 971 -9.00 -21.15 -7.96
N ARG A 972 -9.61 -22.22 -7.49
CA ARG A 972 -9.81 -22.47 -6.05
C ARG A 972 -8.45 -22.71 -5.38
N PRO A 973 -8.12 -21.97 -4.31
CA PRO A 973 -6.79 -22.00 -3.71
C PRO A 973 -6.37 -23.41 -3.28
N ARG A 974 -5.09 -23.70 -3.48
CA ARG A 974 -4.44 -24.94 -3.06
C ARG A 974 -3.68 -24.65 -1.76
N GLU A 975 -4.32 -24.92 -0.63
CA GLU A 975 -3.72 -24.69 0.69
C GLU A 975 -2.49 -25.56 0.90
N TRP A 976 -1.44 -25.00 1.51
CA TRP A 976 -0.19 -25.72 1.77
C TRP A 976 0.50 -25.19 3.05
N PRO A 977 0.95 -26.07 3.97
CA PRO A 977 0.64 -27.51 4.00
C PRO A 977 -0.86 -27.74 4.22
N LEU A 978 -1.38 -28.85 3.69
CA LEU A 978 -2.78 -29.24 3.86
C LEU A 978 -3.05 -29.59 5.33
N THR A 979 -4.25 -29.29 5.83
CA THR A 979 -4.63 -29.70 7.18
C THR A 979 -5.12 -31.15 7.12
N LEU A 980 -4.19 -32.08 7.36
CA LEU A 980 -4.51 -33.49 7.56
C LEU A 980 -5.33 -33.61 8.85
N ARG A 981 -6.47 -34.30 8.79
CA ARG A 981 -7.14 -34.73 10.03
C ARG A 981 -6.60 -36.12 10.34
N ASP A 982 -6.03 -36.26 11.53
CA ASP A 982 -5.86 -37.56 12.13
C ASP A 982 -7.23 -38.00 12.66
N ASP A 983 -7.64 -39.21 12.30
CA ASP A 983 -8.83 -39.82 12.90
C ASP A 983 -8.49 -40.12 14.37
N SER A 984 -9.20 -39.44 15.27
CA SER A 984 -9.11 -39.59 16.73
C SER A 984 -10.36 -40.33 17.23
#